data_AF-A0A6I0PR96-F1
#
_entry.id   AF-A0A6I0PR96-F1
#
_cell.length_a   1.000
_cell.length_b   1.000
_cell.length_c   1.000
_cell.angle_alpha   90.00
_cell.angle_beta   90.00
_cell.angle_gamma   90.00
#
_symmetry.space_group_name_H-M   'P 1'
#
loop_
_entity.id
_entity.type
_entity.pdbx_description
1 polymer ?
#
loop_
_entity_poly.entity_id
_entity_poly.type
_entity_poly.pdbx_seq_one_letter_code
_entity_poly.pdbx_strand_id
1 'polypeptide(L)'
;MNYFKSIMLTAFALFALAACDTDDLRDDVDNLKDRVESLEAQVSLLNDNMTAIKRLLEGGQTITEVTNTDGTYKLKLSNGETISLTQGSKGEVAYPEITVNDEGQWVVNGEVLMQNGIPVQAVGTPGKDGIAPKFRITDEGSFWQVSYDNGTSWEDVLDTDGQKVSAVSDGSGGSSADSFFEEVYVDSTGEFFVVKLKGQTEAISIPIVKDLLCEITEPETGMKNGYWEIGYGKTATTTVKVKGENIIVTAPAGWVATVSEADEMTNVATLSITAPANAMSTRATADNGSDVTVQVNKGASWAVAKIQVKAIQVVDSYYALYNSGATFTVNGIEVNNTKFENATYIDSDQTITTPGIYFIKGGVTVNYNSTVNAANLLFIGDDSQNISTVAITGNYIRLRQNTETGHFLCKNIVFKAAEGFTNYLFTVYADESFANVAFDQCQIVLNGKPVSAITNDKRSIANFSMENSTIKITAVTQQFIINTSSNKNQDYGNVIFRNNTFYCPSGKVNQLVLFNGSASGIASLTIENNTFINLETNTGGYVNIGNLAKTSIKNNIFWTNTDGTGNVVIIRPQITSPTGDICADNLLYKTMTYNWQMFYGGKLPFEGAEELKALTSNPFDGGTFDLANGIFVPNAEYAEYGATN
;
A
#
# COMPACT_ATOMS: atom_id res chain seq x y z
N MET A 1 -8.85 -69.54 -32.07
CA MET A 1 -8.36 -69.74 -30.69
C MET A 1 -7.32 -68.67 -30.36
N ASN A 2 -7.67 -67.38 -30.48
CA ASN A 2 -6.69 -66.27 -30.41
C ASN A 2 -6.98 -65.22 -29.31
N TYR A 3 -7.97 -65.45 -28.45
CA TYR A 3 -8.33 -64.51 -27.38
C TYR A 3 -7.82 -64.92 -25.98
N PHE A 4 -7.33 -66.16 -25.81
CA PHE A 4 -6.86 -66.65 -24.51
C PHE A 4 -5.44 -66.22 -24.16
N LYS A 5 -4.59 -65.90 -25.15
CA LYS A 5 -3.20 -65.45 -24.90
C LYS A 5 -3.09 -63.95 -24.57
N SER A 6 -4.04 -63.13 -25.01
CA SER A 6 -4.02 -61.67 -24.75
C SER A 6 -4.57 -61.33 -23.37
N ILE A 7 -5.62 -62.02 -22.90
CA ILE A 7 -6.22 -61.78 -21.58
C ILE A 7 -5.29 -62.22 -20.44
N MET A 8 -4.52 -63.30 -20.65
CA MET A 8 -3.58 -63.79 -19.63
C MET A 8 -2.37 -62.87 -19.45
N LEU A 9 -1.89 -62.21 -20.52
CA LEU A 9 -0.76 -61.27 -20.46
C LEU A 9 -1.17 -59.93 -19.82
N THR A 10 -2.40 -59.46 -20.07
CA THR A 10 -2.94 -58.24 -19.44
C THR A 10 -3.31 -58.48 -17.97
N ALA A 11 -3.81 -59.67 -17.62
CA ALA A 11 -4.06 -60.06 -16.23
C ALA A 11 -2.76 -60.20 -15.43
N PHE A 12 -1.70 -60.81 -16.00
CA PHE A 12 -0.39 -60.89 -15.33
C PHE A 12 0.28 -59.51 -15.16
N ALA A 13 0.06 -58.56 -16.08
CA ALA A 13 0.54 -57.18 -15.94
C ALA A 13 -0.24 -56.39 -14.87
N LEU A 14 -1.55 -56.64 -14.71
CA LEU A 14 -2.38 -56.06 -13.64
C LEU A 14 -2.05 -56.66 -12.27
N PHE A 15 -1.71 -57.96 -12.18
CA PHE A 15 -1.23 -58.59 -10.95
C PHE A 15 0.21 -58.20 -10.58
N ALA A 16 1.05 -57.84 -11.56
CA ALA A 16 2.39 -57.30 -11.30
C ALA A 16 2.38 -55.84 -10.83
N LEU A 17 1.36 -55.05 -11.23
CA LEU A 17 1.16 -53.67 -10.75
C LEU A 17 0.45 -53.60 -9.40
N ALA A 18 -0.37 -54.61 -9.06
CA ALA A 18 -0.98 -54.77 -7.74
C ALA A 18 -0.06 -55.47 -6.71
N ALA A 19 1.14 -55.88 -7.11
CA ALA A 19 2.16 -56.51 -6.27
C ALA A 19 3.40 -55.62 -6.05
N CYS A 20 3.37 -54.36 -6.53
CA CYS A 20 4.19 -53.31 -5.94
C CYS A 20 3.41 -52.82 -4.73
N ASP A 21 3.99 -52.96 -3.53
CA ASP A 21 3.45 -52.44 -2.29
C ASP A 21 3.34 -50.92 -2.37
N THR A 22 2.25 -50.44 -2.98
CA THR A 22 1.92 -49.00 -3.05
C THR A 22 1.39 -48.48 -1.72
N ASP A 23 1.09 -49.39 -0.79
CA ASP A 23 0.63 -49.03 0.54
C ASP A 23 1.82 -48.58 1.40
N ASP A 24 2.98 -49.27 1.35
CA ASP A 24 4.23 -48.81 1.97
C ASP A 24 4.65 -47.41 1.50
N LEU A 25 4.53 -47.14 0.18
CA LEU A 25 4.86 -45.82 -0.39
C LEU A 25 3.84 -44.74 0.00
N ARG A 26 2.58 -45.10 0.31
CA ARG A 26 1.57 -44.15 0.79
C ARG A 26 1.80 -43.83 2.25
N ASP A 27 2.09 -44.82 3.07
CA ASP A 27 2.38 -44.66 4.49
C ASP A 27 3.66 -43.81 4.68
N ASP A 28 4.70 -44.04 3.86
CA ASP A 28 5.89 -43.18 3.82
C ASP A 28 5.55 -41.73 3.44
N VAL A 29 4.69 -41.53 2.44
CA VAL A 29 4.28 -40.19 1.98
C VAL A 29 3.44 -39.46 3.02
N ASP A 30 2.52 -40.17 3.68
CA ASP A 30 1.69 -39.60 4.75
C ASP A 30 2.54 -39.27 5.99
N ASN A 31 3.49 -40.14 6.36
CA ASN A 31 4.48 -39.83 7.40
C ASN A 31 5.35 -38.61 7.05
N LEU A 32 5.84 -38.53 5.81
CA LEU A 32 6.60 -37.39 5.30
C LEU A 32 5.76 -36.11 5.34
N LYS A 33 4.47 -36.19 4.99
CA LYS A 33 3.54 -35.07 5.04
C LYS A 33 3.33 -34.57 6.48
N ASP A 34 3.07 -35.46 7.42
CA ASP A 34 2.89 -35.10 8.83
C ASP A 34 4.16 -34.47 9.43
N ARG A 35 5.34 -34.98 9.03
CA ARG A 35 6.64 -34.38 9.38
C ARG A 35 6.82 -32.99 8.77
N VAL A 36 6.40 -32.79 7.52
CA VAL A 36 6.47 -31.48 6.85
C VAL A 36 5.53 -30.49 7.53
N GLU A 37 4.29 -30.86 7.82
CA GLU A 37 3.32 -29.99 8.52
C GLU A 37 3.84 -29.59 9.92
N SER A 38 4.45 -30.52 10.65
CA SER A 38 5.10 -30.23 11.93
C SER A 38 6.30 -29.29 11.80
N LEU A 39 7.15 -29.49 10.78
CA LEU A 39 8.28 -28.60 10.50
C LEU A 39 7.84 -27.19 10.09
N GLU A 40 6.79 -27.06 9.28
CA GLU A 40 6.22 -25.77 8.87
C GLU A 40 5.69 -24.99 10.09
N ALA A 41 4.98 -25.67 11.00
CA ALA A 41 4.50 -25.06 12.24
C ALA A 41 5.66 -24.59 13.14
N GLN A 42 6.74 -25.38 13.24
CA GLN A 42 7.94 -25.01 14.00
C GLN A 42 8.67 -23.80 13.38
N VAL A 43 8.81 -23.77 12.05
CA VAL A 43 9.44 -22.66 11.33
C VAL A 43 8.61 -21.38 11.47
N SER A 44 7.27 -21.46 11.43
CA SER A 44 6.40 -20.31 11.68
C SER A 44 6.59 -19.74 13.08
N LEU A 45 6.54 -20.60 14.11
CA LEU A 45 6.72 -20.19 15.50
C LEU A 45 8.10 -19.56 15.74
N LEU A 46 9.14 -20.13 15.12
CA LEU A 46 10.49 -19.57 15.16
C LEU A 46 10.55 -18.18 14.53
N ASN A 47 9.94 -18.00 13.35
CA ASN A 47 9.90 -16.71 12.66
C ASN A 47 9.14 -15.65 13.46
N ASP A 48 8.03 -16.02 14.10
CA ASP A 48 7.24 -15.13 14.95
C ASP A 48 8.05 -14.68 16.18
N ASN A 49 8.67 -15.62 16.89
CA ASN A 49 9.53 -15.34 18.03
C ASN A 49 10.76 -14.50 17.63
N MET A 50 11.37 -14.75 16.47
CA MET A 50 12.49 -13.95 15.94
C MET A 50 12.07 -12.53 15.60
N THR A 51 10.89 -12.35 15.02
CA THR A 51 10.31 -11.02 14.76
C THR A 51 10.08 -10.27 16.07
N ALA A 52 9.54 -10.93 17.09
CA ALA A 52 9.33 -10.35 18.41
C ALA A 52 10.64 -9.89 19.07
N ILE A 53 11.68 -10.73 19.08
CA ILE A 53 12.99 -10.39 19.66
C ILE A 53 13.64 -9.26 18.87
N LYS A 54 13.63 -9.32 17.54
CA LYS A 54 14.17 -8.26 16.68
C LYS A 54 13.53 -6.91 17.02
N ARG A 55 12.20 -6.87 17.14
CA ARG A 55 11.44 -5.67 17.51
C ARG A 55 11.85 -5.10 18.87
N LEU A 56 12.13 -5.96 19.86
CA LEU A 56 12.59 -5.54 21.19
C LEU A 56 14.05 -5.03 21.17
N LEU A 57 14.90 -5.57 20.28
CA LEU A 57 16.33 -5.22 20.19
C LEU A 57 16.63 -4.01 19.31
N GLU A 58 15.79 -3.71 18.31
CA GLU A 58 15.99 -2.55 17.41
C GLU A 58 15.89 -1.19 18.12
N GLY A 59 15.39 -1.16 19.36
CA GLY A 59 15.35 0.03 20.20
C GLY A 59 14.18 0.98 19.88
N GLY A 60 13.88 1.89 20.82
CA GLY A 60 12.83 2.92 20.68
C GLY A 60 11.50 2.59 21.36
N GLN A 61 11.31 1.37 21.84
CA GLN A 61 10.12 0.94 22.60
C GLN A 61 10.56 0.12 23.81
N THR A 62 9.91 0.32 24.96
CA THR A 62 10.24 -0.40 26.20
C THR A 62 9.07 -1.26 26.65
N ILE A 63 9.35 -2.40 27.28
CA ILE A 63 8.31 -3.24 27.88
C ILE A 63 7.73 -2.50 29.09
N THR A 64 6.41 -2.38 29.15
CA THR A 64 5.67 -1.75 30.25
C THR A 64 4.96 -2.77 31.13
N GLU A 65 4.56 -3.90 30.55
CA GLU A 65 3.84 -4.97 31.22
C GLU A 65 4.14 -6.33 30.56
N VAL A 66 4.19 -7.39 31.38
CA VAL A 66 4.37 -8.78 30.94
C VAL A 66 3.30 -9.64 31.60
N THR A 67 2.58 -10.42 30.80
CA THR A 67 1.66 -11.46 31.30
C THR A 67 2.06 -12.81 30.70
N ASN A 68 1.97 -13.87 31.49
CA ASN A 68 2.27 -15.24 31.06
C ASN A 68 1.01 -16.10 31.14
N THR A 69 0.76 -16.90 30.11
CA THR A 69 -0.27 -17.93 30.11
C THR A 69 0.29 -19.14 29.38
N ASP A 70 0.46 -20.25 30.10
CA ASP A 70 0.91 -21.55 29.57
C ASP A 70 2.18 -21.46 28.69
N GLY A 71 3.19 -20.72 29.15
CA GLY A 71 4.47 -20.55 28.43
C GLY A 71 4.44 -19.52 27.29
N THR A 72 3.30 -18.85 27.07
CA THR A 72 3.17 -17.71 26.16
C THR A 72 3.21 -16.40 26.95
N TYR A 73 4.18 -15.56 26.65
CA TYR A 73 4.41 -14.24 27.25
C TYR A 73 3.84 -13.15 26.34
N LYS A 74 2.91 -12.35 26.84
CA LYS A 74 2.43 -11.13 26.19
C LYS A 74 3.12 -9.91 26.80
N LEU A 75 3.83 -9.18 25.96
CA LEU A 75 4.64 -8.00 26.30
C LEU A 75 3.94 -6.75 25.78
N LYS A 76 3.50 -5.87 26.67
CA LYS A 76 2.94 -4.57 26.30
C LYS A 76 4.05 -3.53 26.20
N LEU A 77 4.10 -2.77 25.11
CA LEU A 77 5.13 -1.78 24.85
C LEU A 77 4.71 -0.37 25.22
N SER A 78 5.68 0.55 25.31
CA SER A 78 5.48 1.95 25.69
C SER A 78 4.66 2.78 24.70
N ASN A 79 4.42 2.27 23.48
CA ASN A 79 3.51 2.84 22.48
C ASN A 79 2.09 2.24 22.54
N GLY A 80 1.82 1.30 23.46
CA GLY A 80 0.54 0.61 23.58
C GLY A 80 0.41 -0.72 22.84
N GLU A 81 1.33 -1.06 21.92
CA GLU A 81 1.32 -2.33 21.18
C GLU A 81 1.57 -3.54 22.11
N THR A 82 1.08 -4.72 21.71
CA THR A 82 1.31 -5.98 22.43
C THR A 82 1.97 -7.00 21.51
N ILE A 83 3.09 -7.57 21.96
CA ILE A 83 3.83 -8.64 21.25
C ILE A 83 3.71 -9.93 22.06
N SER A 84 3.66 -11.08 21.39
CA SER A 84 3.66 -12.40 22.05
C SER A 84 4.96 -13.16 21.78
N LEU A 85 5.46 -13.89 22.78
CA LEU A 85 6.61 -14.79 22.69
C LEU A 85 6.25 -16.11 23.37
N THR A 86 6.39 -17.22 22.65
CA THR A 86 6.02 -18.55 23.15
C THR A 86 7.25 -19.39 23.40
N GLN A 87 7.44 -19.83 24.64
CA GLN A 87 8.59 -20.61 25.08
C GLN A 87 8.63 -22.00 24.41
N GLY A 88 7.48 -22.66 24.26
CA GLY A 88 7.38 -24.05 23.80
C GLY A 88 7.55 -25.05 24.95
N SER A 89 7.45 -26.35 24.64
CA SER A 89 7.51 -27.44 25.64
C SER A 89 8.92 -28.04 25.69
N LYS A 90 9.38 -28.44 26.88
CA LYS A 90 10.61 -29.24 27.05
C LYS A 90 10.31 -30.66 26.59
N GLY A 91 10.93 -31.14 25.52
CA GLY A 91 10.79 -32.54 25.11
C GLY A 91 11.31 -33.47 26.23
N GLU A 92 10.43 -34.28 26.83
CA GLU A 92 10.84 -35.33 27.76
C GLU A 92 10.96 -36.65 27.00
N VAL A 93 12.19 -37.17 26.87
CA VAL A 93 12.43 -38.53 26.39
C VAL A 93 12.43 -39.46 27.59
N ALA A 94 11.42 -40.33 27.71
CA ALA A 94 11.39 -41.37 28.72
C ALA A 94 12.26 -42.56 28.27
N TYR A 95 13.33 -42.85 29.01
CA TYR A 95 14.15 -44.04 28.79
C TYR A 95 13.53 -45.23 29.55
N PRO A 96 13.34 -46.40 28.93
CA PRO A 96 12.91 -47.59 29.65
C PRO A 96 14.01 -48.08 30.60
N GLU A 97 13.64 -48.45 31.83
CA GLU A 97 14.53 -49.02 32.84
C GLU A 97 14.77 -50.51 32.55
N ILE A 98 16.02 -50.92 32.34
CA ILE A 98 16.38 -52.33 32.07
C ILE A 98 17.24 -52.86 33.23
N THR A 99 16.79 -53.95 33.87
CA THR A 99 17.44 -54.57 35.03
C THR A 99 17.49 -56.10 34.90
N VAL A 100 18.13 -56.77 35.86
CA VAL A 100 18.13 -58.24 36.01
C VAL A 100 17.55 -58.56 37.38
N ASN A 101 16.54 -59.43 37.45
CA ASN A 101 15.94 -59.83 38.72
C ASN A 101 16.77 -60.88 39.47
N ASP A 102 16.37 -61.20 40.70
CA ASP A 102 17.04 -62.18 41.57
C ASP A 102 17.06 -63.61 40.99
N GLU A 103 16.22 -63.89 39.99
CA GLU A 103 16.12 -65.16 39.27
C GLU A 103 17.00 -65.21 38.01
N GLY A 104 17.81 -64.17 37.79
CA GLY A 104 18.75 -64.07 36.66
C GLY A 104 18.10 -63.71 35.32
N GLN A 105 16.85 -63.24 35.32
CA GLN A 105 16.07 -62.90 34.12
C GLN A 105 16.12 -61.40 33.81
N TRP A 106 16.03 -61.04 32.53
CA TRP A 106 15.91 -59.64 32.12
C TRP A 106 14.55 -59.05 32.49
N VAL A 107 14.55 -57.83 33.02
CA VAL A 107 13.37 -57.05 33.38
C VAL A 107 13.41 -55.69 32.68
N VAL A 108 12.30 -55.29 32.06
CA VAL A 108 12.13 -53.97 31.42
C VAL A 108 10.93 -53.27 32.06
N ASN A 109 11.13 -52.07 32.61
CA ASN A 109 10.11 -51.30 33.34
C ASN A 109 9.36 -52.09 34.43
N GLY A 110 10.05 -53.03 35.09
CA GLY A 110 9.48 -53.86 36.16
C GLY A 110 8.81 -55.16 35.70
N GLU A 111 8.70 -55.42 34.38
CA GLU A 111 8.15 -56.66 33.84
C GLU A 111 9.24 -57.62 33.31
N VAL A 112 9.09 -58.92 33.57
CA VAL A 112 10.01 -59.95 33.08
C VAL A 112 9.86 -60.13 31.58
N LEU A 113 10.97 -60.05 30.87
CA LEU A 113 11.04 -60.23 29.43
C LEU A 113 10.80 -61.70 29.06
N MET A 114 9.84 -61.96 28.17
CA MET A 114 9.43 -63.31 27.75
C MET A 114 9.68 -63.54 26.27
N GLN A 115 10.18 -64.72 25.90
CA GLN A 115 10.24 -65.19 24.51
C GLN A 115 9.47 -66.52 24.38
N ASN A 116 8.46 -66.57 23.52
CA ASN A 116 7.60 -67.76 23.32
C ASN A 116 7.04 -68.36 24.63
N GLY A 117 6.74 -67.50 25.61
CA GLY A 117 6.24 -67.90 26.94
C GLY A 117 7.32 -68.38 27.92
N ILE A 118 8.61 -68.19 27.61
CA ILE A 118 9.75 -68.57 28.46
C ILE A 118 10.53 -67.30 28.85
N PRO A 119 10.87 -67.09 30.15
CA PRO A 119 11.68 -65.96 30.58
C PRO A 119 13.07 -65.93 29.92
N VAL A 120 13.49 -64.75 29.45
CA VAL A 120 14.81 -64.57 28.83
C VAL A 120 15.88 -64.44 29.92
N GLN A 121 16.81 -65.40 29.95
CA GLN A 121 17.86 -65.49 30.98
C GLN A 121 19.04 -64.56 30.66
N ALA A 122 19.32 -63.65 31.60
CA ALA A 122 20.50 -62.78 31.58
C ALA A 122 21.77 -63.50 32.03
N VAL A 123 21.63 -64.53 32.86
CA VAL A 123 22.76 -65.31 33.41
C VAL A 123 22.80 -66.70 32.78
N GLY A 124 23.94 -67.06 32.19
CA GLY A 124 24.14 -68.37 31.57
C GLY A 124 24.29 -69.51 32.57
N THR A 125 23.77 -70.70 32.25
CA THR A 125 24.07 -71.95 32.99
C THR A 125 25.36 -72.59 32.46
N PRO A 126 26.10 -73.41 33.23
CA PRO A 126 27.34 -74.04 32.77
C PRO A 126 27.15 -74.78 31.44
N GLY A 127 27.84 -74.32 30.38
CA GLY A 127 27.76 -74.87 29.02
C GLY A 127 26.82 -74.13 28.05
N LYS A 128 26.14 -73.05 28.48
CA LYS A 128 25.30 -72.21 27.60
C LYS A 128 25.29 -70.75 28.10
N ASP A 129 25.80 -69.82 27.31
CA ASP A 129 25.86 -68.40 27.67
C ASP A 129 24.45 -67.79 27.81
N GLY A 130 24.30 -66.83 28.73
CA GLY A 130 23.10 -66.00 28.84
C GLY A 130 23.01 -65.06 27.63
N ILE A 131 21.81 -64.74 27.18
CA ILE A 131 21.62 -63.91 25.98
C ILE A 131 21.15 -62.53 26.41
N ALA A 132 21.92 -61.50 26.04
CA ALA A 132 21.50 -60.11 26.18
C ALA A 132 20.57 -59.74 25.01
N PRO A 133 19.35 -59.24 25.28
CA PRO A 133 18.47 -58.71 24.25
C PRO A 133 19.17 -57.58 23.49
N LYS A 134 19.07 -57.59 22.16
CA LYS A 134 19.51 -56.48 21.32
C LYS A 134 18.29 -55.72 20.85
N PHE A 135 18.37 -54.40 20.82
CA PHE A 135 17.32 -53.55 20.26
C PHE A 135 17.82 -52.91 18.97
N ARG A 136 16.92 -52.75 18.01
CA ARG A 136 17.13 -51.97 16.78
C ARG A 136 15.87 -51.19 16.46
N ILE A 137 15.98 -50.26 15.51
CA ILE A 137 14.83 -49.71 14.83
C ILE A 137 14.57 -50.59 13.59
N THR A 138 13.32 -50.77 13.19
CA THR A 138 12.95 -51.48 11.95
C THR A 138 13.79 -50.99 10.78
N ASP A 139 14.03 -51.84 9.79
CA ASP A 139 14.82 -51.46 8.61
C ASP A 139 14.14 -50.30 7.80
N GLU A 140 12.85 -50.07 8.03
CA GLU A 140 12.04 -48.93 7.55
C GLU A 140 12.12 -47.67 8.44
N GLY A 141 12.73 -47.75 9.63
CA GLY A 141 13.08 -46.58 10.45
C GLY A 141 12.03 -46.08 11.45
N SER A 142 10.90 -46.77 11.60
CA SER A 142 9.73 -46.22 12.32
C SER A 142 9.41 -46.88 13.67
N PHE A 143 9.78 -48.14 13.90
CA PHE A 143 9.36 -48.89 15.10
C PHE A 143 10.53 -49.59 15.80
N TRP A 144 10.41 -49.82 17.10
CA TRP A 144 11.40 -50.59 17.85
C TRP A 144 11.25 -52.09 17.60
N GLN A 145 12.38 -52.77 17.42
CA GLN A 145 12.48 -54.23 17.37
C GLN A 145 13.47 -54.73 18.42
N VAL A 146 13.22 -55.93 18.91
CA VAL A 146 14.05 -56.61 19.90
C VAL A 146 14.42 -58.01 19.40
N SER A 147 15.66 -58.41 19.67
CA SER A 147 16.19 -59.74 19.37
C SER A 147 16.66 -60.40 20.65
N TYR A 148 16.17 -61.63 20.88
CA TYR A 148 16.52 -62.46 22.03
C TYR A 148 17.51 -63.58 21.68
N ASP A 149 18.02 -63.62 20.45
CA ASP A 149 18.88 -64.68 19.91
C ASP A 149 20.15 -64.11 19.25
N ASN A 150 20.69 -63.05 19.87
CA ASN A 150 21.91 -62.37 19.46
C ASN A 150 21.85 -61.67 18.08
N GLY A 151 20.65 -61.38 17.58
CA GLY A 151 20.41 -60.65 16.33
C GLY A 151 20.08 -61.55 15.13
N THR A 152 19.72 -62.82 15.38
CA THR A 152 19.38 -63.79 14.33
C THR A 152 17.92 -63.64 13.88
N SER A 153 17.02 -63.35 14.83
CA SER A 153 15.62 -62.98 14.60
C SER A 153 15.25 -61.74 15.40
N TRP A 154 14.28 -60.99 14.89
CA TRP A 154 13.82 -59.72 15.45
C TRP A 154 12.30 -59.73 15.52
N GLU A 155 11.77 -59.28 16.66
CA GLU A 155 10.34 -59.14 16.93
C GLU A 155 10.02 -57.66 17.19
N ASP A 156 8.86 -57.18 16.74
CA ASP A 156 8.42 -55.81 17.02
C ASP A 156 8.12 -55.65 18.51
N VAL A 157 8.59 -54.55 19.11
CA VAL A 157 8.21 -54.17 20.47
C VAL A 157 6.77 -53.68 20.43
N LEU A 158 5.90 -54.25 21.25
CA LEU A 158 4.48 -53.89 21.32
C LEU A 158 4.18 -53.09 22.60
N ASP A 159 3.25 -52.14 22.51
CA ASP A 159 2.69 -51.44 23.66
C ASP A 159 1.63 -52.29 24.39
N THR A 160 1.02 -51.71 25.43
CA THR A 160 0.00 -52.38 26.26
C THR A 160 -1.26 -52.78 25.48
N ASP A 161 -1.52 -52.16 24.33
CA ASP A 161 -2.66 -52.43 23.46
C ASP A 161 -2.32 -53.38 22.30
N GLY A 162 -1.07 -53.87 22.26
CA GLY A 162 -0.58 -54.79 21.23
C GLY A 162 -0.19 -54.11 19.92
N GLN A 163 -0.01 -52.78 19.92
CA GLN A 163 0.45 -52.02 18.76
C GLN A 163 1.96 -51.82 18.76
N LYS A 164 2.58 -51.65 17.59
CA LYS A 164 4.03 -51.45 17.48
C LYS A 164 4.46 -50.15 18.15
N VAL A 165 5.48 -50.20 19.00
CA VAL A 165 6.05 -49.03 19.67
C VAL A 165 6.86 -48.20 18.69
N SER A 166 6.39 -46.98 18.40
CA SER A 166 7.08 -46.05 17.52
C SER A 166 8.42 -45.60 18.10
N ALA A 167 9.47 -45.64 17.28
CA ALA A 167 10.79 -45.09 17.62
C ALA A 167 10.90 -43.58 17.33
N VAL A 168 9.86 -43.02 16.69
CA VAL A 168 9.73 -41.60 16.37
C VAL A 168 8.56 -41.02 17.16
N SER A 169 8.69 -39.77 17.65
CA SER A 169 7.58 -39.07 18.28
C SER A 169 6.44 -38.96 17.27
N ASP A 170 5.29 -39.54 17.58
CA ASP A 170 4.18 -39.74 16.66
C ASP A 170 3.35 -38.47 16.39
N GLY A 171 3.88 -37.26 16.64
CA GLY A 171 3.25 -35.97 16.33
C GLY A 171 1.84 -35.74 16.92
N SER A 172 1.26 -36.73 17.61
CA SER A 172 -0.15 -36.83 17.97
C SER A 172 -0.41 -36.31 19.40
N GLY A 173 0.66 -36.01 20.14
CA GLY A 173 0.62 -35.11 21.28
C GLY A 173 0.67 -33.66 20.83
N GLY A 174 -0.50 -33.02 20.72
CA GLY A 174 -0.58 -31.57 20.54
C GLY A 174 0.36 -30.85 21.53
N SER A 175 1.19 -29.95 20.99
CA SER A 175 2.07 -29.02 21.72
C SER A 175 3.49 -29.47 22.09
N SER A 176 4.17 -30.32 21.34
CA SER A 176 5.64 -30.46 21.48
C SER A 176 6.40 -29.88 20.29
N ALA A 177 6.21 -28.59 20.01
CA ALA A 177 7.26 -27.82 19.35
C ALA A 177 8.47 -27.78 20.29
N ASP A 178 9.60 -28.35 19.86
CA ASP A 178 10.81 -28.35 20.67
C ASP A 178 11.19 -26.89 20.99
N SER A 179 11.33 -26.57 22.28
CA SER A 179 11.50 -25.20 22.76
C SER A 179 12.70 -24.51 22.09
N PHE A 180 12.50 -23.41 21.37
CA PHE A 180 13.61 -22.59 20.82
C PHE A 180 14.43 -21.94 21.95
N PHE A 181 13.77 -21.72 23.09
CA PHE A 181 14.35 -21.10 24.27
C PHE A 181 14.87 -22.16 25.25
N GLU A 182 15.97 -21.86 25.90
CA GLU A 182 16.38 -22.60 27.09
C GLU A 182 15.55 -22.12 28.29
N GLU A 183 15.40 -20.80 28.43
CA GLU A 183 14.64 -20.16 29.50
C GLU A 183 14.01 -18.86 28.99
N VAL A 184 12.78 -18.60 29.42
CA VAL A 184 12.12 -17.30 29.30
C VAL A 184 11.48 -17.05 30.66
N TYR A 185 11.69 -15.88 31.26
CA TYR A 185 11.06 -15.52 32.53
C TYR A 185 11.14 -14.01 32.80
N VAL A 186 10.38 -13.55 33.79
CA VAL A 186 10.58 -12.24 34.43
C VAL A 186 11.47 -12.47 35.64
N ASP A 187 12.55 -11.70 35.76
CA ASP A 187 13.53 -11.86 36.82
C ASP A 187 12.92 -11.65 38.23
N SER A 188 13.66 -12.04 39.27
CA SER A 188 13.16 -11.97 40.64
C SER A 188 12.81 -10.56 41.14
N THR A 189 13.38 -9.52 40.52
CA THR A 189 13.07 -8.12 40.85
C THR A 189 11.80 -7.63 40.16
N GLY A 190 11.39 -8.29 39.07
CA GLY A 190 10.29 -7.86 38.22
C GLY A 190 10.65 -6.68 37.31
N GLU A 191 11.94 -6.35 37.20
CA GLU A 191 12.46 -5.21 36.43
C GLU A 191 13.01 -5.65 35.07
N PHE A 192 13.27 -6.94 34.85
CA PHE A 192 13.81 -7.45 33.59
C PHE A 192 13.00 -8.63 33.07
N PHE A 193 12.71 -8.58 31.77
CA PHE A 193 12.29 -9.73 30.99
C PHE A 193 13.54 -10.41 30.42
N VAL A 194 13.75 -11.68 30.76
CA VAL A 194 14.96 -12.43 30.46
C VAL A 194 14.66 -13.54 29.48
N VAL A 195 15.47 -13.63 28.42
CA VAL A 195 15.35 -14.62 27.36
C VAL A 195 16.70 -15.29 27.13
N LYS A 196 16.76 -16.61 27.24
CA LYS A 196 17.94 -17.41 26.93
C LYS A 196 17.63 -18.38 25.78
N LEU A 197 18.39 -18.27 24.71
CA LEU A 197 18.28 -19.16 23.54
C LEU A 197 19.02 -20.48 23.80
N LYS A 198 18.50 -21.60 23.29
CA LYS A 198 19.20 -22.89 23.38
C LYS A 198 20.61 -22.79 22.77
N GLY A 199 21.61 -23.32 23.48
CA GLY A 199 23.00 -23.37 23.02
C GLY A 199 23.79 -22.06 23.14
N GLN A 200 23.17 -20.99 23.66
CA GLN A 200 23.84 -19.74 23.97
C GLN A 200 24.28 -19.70 25.44
N THR A 201 25.47 -19.14 25.70
CA THR A 201 26.00 -19.02 27.05
C THR A 201 25.41 -17.85 27.83
N GLU A 202 25.00 -16.78 27.14
CA GLU A 202 24.49 -15.55 27.74
C GLU A 202 22.99 -15.39 27.49
N ALA A 203 22.28 -14.87 28.50
CA ALA A 203 20.88 -14.50 28.38
C ALA A 203 20.74 -13.02 28.00
N ILE A 204 19.69 -12.69 27.26
CA ILE A 204 19.31 -11.33 26.91
C ILE A 204 18.36 -10.82 28.00
N SER A 205 18.74 -9.71 28.65
CA SER A 205 17.91 -9.06 29.67
C SER A 205 17.37 -7.74 29.14
N ILE A 206 16.04 -7.61 29.09
CA ILE A 206 15.33 -6.45 28.54
C ILE A 206 14.60 -5.76 29.69
N PRO A 207 14.83 -4.45 29.94
CA PRO A 207 14.21 -3.75 31.05
C PRO A 207 12.68 -3.60 30.88
N ILE A 208 11.96 -3.74 31.99
CA ILE A 208 10.53 -3.49 32.13
C ILE A 208 10.38 -2.14 32.84
N VAL A 209 9.95 -1.12 32.12
CA VAL A 209 9.74 0.22 32.65
C VAL A 209 8.24 0.46 32.80
N LYS A 210 7.73 0.09 33.98
CA LYS A 210 6.34 0.33 34.38
C LYS A 210 6.04 1.83 34.32
N ASP A 211 4.79 2.19 34.06
CA ASP A 211 4.29 3.58 34.02
C ASP A 211 4.98 4.51 33.00
N LEU A 212 5.55 3.96 31.92
CA LEU A 212 6.08 4.74 30.80
C LEU A 212 5.18 4.54 29.57
N LEU A 213 4.39 5.56 29.21
CA LEU A 213 3.43 5.49 28.10
C LEU A 213 3.50 6.76 27.25
N CYS A 214 3.52 6.60 25.93
CA CYS A 214 3.33 7.69 24.98
C CYS A 214 2.64 7.16 23.71
N GLU A 215 1.39 7.53 23.50
CA GLU A 215 0.56 7.05 22.39
C GLU A 215 -0.28 8.21 21.85
N ILE A 216 0.00 8.68 20.63
CA ILE A 216 -0.86 9.65 19.94
C ILE A 216 -1.99 8.87 19.26
N THR A 217 -3.23 9.25 19.55
CA THR A 217 -4.39 8.76 18.80
C THR A 217 -4.48 9.53 17.48
N GLU A 218 -4.70 8.80 16.39
CA GLU A 218 -4.88 9.43 15.07
C GLU A 218 -6.10 10.36 15.09
N PRO A 219 -5.99 11.61 14.59
CA PRO A 219 -7.10 12.56 14.55
C PRO A 219 -8.28 12.05 13.70
N GLU A 220 -9.51 12.24 14.17
CA GLU A 220 -10.73 11.82 13.44
C GLU A 220 -10.93 12.57 12.10
N THR A 221 -10.41 13.79 11.99
CA THR A 221 -10.57 14.65 10.81
C THR A 221 -9.27 15.34 10.43
N GLY A 222 -9.12 15.66 9.15
CA GLY A 222 -7.96 16.36 8.61
C GLY A 222 -6.77 15.45 8.27
N MET A 223 -6.83 14.16 8.60
CA MET A 223 -5.84 13.20 8.11
C MET A 223 -6.01 12.99 6.60
N LYS A 224 -4.98 13.39 5.85
CA LYS A 224 -4.87 13.16 4.41
C LYS A 224 -3.42 12.81 4.08
N ASN A 225 -3.21 11.73 3.34
CA ASN A 225 -1.89 11.34 2.84
C ASN A 225 -0.85 11.10 3.93
N GLY A 226 -1.28 10.60 5.10
CA GLY A 226 -0.40 10.41 6.27
C GLY A 226 -0.06 11.69 7.03
N TYR A 227 -0.50 12.86 6.53
CA TYR A 227 -0.36 14.14 7.20
C TYR A 227 -1.67 14.57 7.83
N TRP A 228 -1.59 15.15 9.01
CA TRP A 228 -2.67 15.93 9.58
C TRP A 228 -2.64 17.33 8.97
N GLU A 229 -3.55 17.57 8.02
CA GLU A 229 -3.67 18.87 7.35
C GLU A 229 -4.41 19.87 8.24
N ILE A 230 -3.72 20.95 8.60
CA ILE A 230 -4.24 22.01 9.47
C ILE A 230 -4.19 23.33 8.69
N GLY A 231 -5.30 24.07 8.68
CA GLY A 231 -5.36 25.36 8.01
C GLY A 231 -4.36 26.37 8.57
N TYR A 232 -3.73 27.19 7.71
CA TYR A 232 -2.81 28.25 8.16
C TYR A 232 -3.41 29.09 9.30
N GLY A 233 -2.65 29.25 10.38
CA GLY A 233 -3.04 29.97 11.59
C GLY A 233 -4.15 29.31 12.43
N LYS A 234 -4.62 28.11 12.07
CA LYS A 234 -5.64 27.36 12.81
C LYS A 234 -4.98 26.37 13.78
N THR A 235 -5.73 26.03 14.82
CA THR A 235 -5.38 25.00 15.80
C THR A 235 -6.28 23.79 15.61
N ALA A 236 -5.71 22.59 15.63
CA ALA A 236 -6.42 21.33 15.67
C ALA A 236 -5.96 20.49 16.87
N THR A 237 -6.80 19.58 17.33
CA THR A 237 -6.55 18.79 18.55
C THR A 237 -6.80 17.31 18.32
N THR A 238 -5.98 16.46 18.94
CA THR A 238 -6.20 15.01 19.02
C THR A 238 -5.90 14.49 20.43
N THR A 239 -6.30 13.26 20.70
CA THR A 239 -6.05 12.59 21.97
C THR A 239 -4.62 12.04 22.01
N VAL A 240 -3.97 12.13 23.16
CA VAL A 240 -2.68 11.48 23.43
C VAL A 240 -2.72 10.83 24.81
N LYS A 241 -2.20 9.61 24.96
CA LYS A 241 -1.98 8.99 26.28
C LYS A 241 -0.53 9.16 26.68
N VAL A 242 -0.29 9.71 27.88
CA VAL A 242 1.05 10.00 28.38
C VAL A 242 1.17 9.61 29.85
N LYS A 243 2.23 8.89 30.21
CA LYS A 243 2.56 8.54 31.60
C LYS A 243 4.07 8.47 31.77
N GLY A 244 4.61 9.19 32.75
CA GLY A 244 6.04 9.27 33.05
C GLY A 244 6.38 10.49 33.92
N GLU A 245 7.66 10.83 33.98
CA GLU A 245 8.19 11.92 34.82
C GLU A 245 8.11 13.29 34.14
N ASN A 246 8.53 13.38 32.87
CA ASN A 246 8.45 14.60 32.09
C ASN A 246 7.86 14.31 30.71
N ILE A 247 7.07 15.26 30.21
CA ILE A 247 6.48 15.25 28.87
C ILE A 247 7.09 16.41 28.10
N ILE A 248 7.67 16.11 26.95
CA ILE A 248 8.25 17.09 26.03
C ILE A 248 7.50 16.98 24.71
N VAL A 249 7.06 18.11 24.17
CA VAL A 249 6.47 18.18 22.84
C VAL A 249 7.33 19.06 21.96
N THR A 250 7.61 18.60 20.75
CA THR A 250 8.33 19.37 19.73
C THR A 250 7.51 19.42 18.46
N ALA A 251 7.59 20.53 17.74
CA ALA A 251 6.90 20.76 16.49
C ALA A 251 7.87 21.37 15.47
N PRO A 252 7.54 21.30 14.17
CA PRO A 252 8.38 21.91 13.15
C PRO A 252 8.47 23.42 13.33
N ALA A 253 9.47 24.04 12.72
CA ALA A 253 9.61 25.50 12.76
C ALA A 253 8.29 26.18 12.35
N GLY A 254 7.91 27.26 13.04
CA GLY A 254 6.67 28.01 12.77
C GLY A 254 5.37 27.36 13.27
N TRP A 255 5.38 26.09 13.64
CA TRP A 255 4.26 25.42 14.31
C TRP A 255 4.36 25.58 15.83
N VAL A 256 3.22 25.48 16.50
CA VAL A 256 3.15 25.43 17.97
C VAL A 256 2.40 24.17 18.38
N ALA A 257 3.00 23.36 19.24
CA ALA A 257 2.32 22.18 19.80
C ALA A 257 2.36 22.21 21.33
N THR A 258 1.28 21.76 21.97
CA THR A 258 1.15 21.67 23.42
C THR A 258 0.43 20.37 23.80
N VAL A 259 0.75 19.82 24.97
CA VAL A 259 0.05 18.68 25.58
C VAL A 259 -0.58 19.18 26.88
N SER A 260 -1.88 18.92 27.08
CA SER A 260 -2.57 19.26 28.33
C SER A 260 -2.12 18.39 29.50
N GLU A 261 -2.55 18.72 30.72
CA GLU A 261 -2.47 17.79 31.85
C GLU A 261 -3.23 16.50 31.52
N ALA A 262 -2.66 15.36 31.93
CA ALA A 262 -3.25 14.04 31.71
C ALA A 262 -4.18 13.67 32.86
N ASP A 263 -5.30 13.02 32.53
CA ASP A 263 -6.20 12.44 33.52
C ASP A 263 -5.50 11.34 34.33
N GLU A 264 -5.57 11.42 35.66
CA GLU A 264 -4.79 10.55 36.55
C GLU A 264 -5.18 9.06 36.48
N MET A 265 -6.42 8.75 36.10
CA MET A 265 -6.91 7.36 36.03
C MET A 265 -6.63 6.73 34.66
N THR A 266 -6.84 7.50 33.59
CA THR A 266 -6.82 7.00 32.21
C THR A 266 -5.51 7.34 31.49
N ASN A 267 -4.72 8.27 32.03
CA ASN A 267 -3.50 8.84 31.42
C ASN A 267 -3.77 9.58 30.10
N VAL A 268 -5.02 10.01 29.88
CA VAL A 268 -5.45 10.67 28.65
C VAL A 268 -5.25 12.18 28.75
N ALA A 269 -4.64 12.78 27.73
CA ALA A 269 -4.43 14.22 27.56
C ALA A 269 -4.81 14.65 26.13
N THR A 270 -4.82 15.96 25.89
CA THR A 270 -5.07 16.55 24.57
C THR A 270 -3.77 17.10 23.98
N LEU A 271 -3.40 16.62 22.79
CA LEU A 271 -2.35 17.22 21.96
C LEU A 271 -2.99 18.30 21.07
N SER A 272 -2.58 19.56 21.25
CA SER A 272 -3.02 20.70 20.43
C SER A 272 -1.89 21.14 19.51
N ILE A 273 -2.18 21.29 18.22
CA ILE A 273 -1.21 21.70 17.21
C ILE A 273 -1.76 22.90 16.44
N THR A 274 -0.96 23.97 16.34
CA THR A 274 -1.29 25.20 15.62
C THR A 274 -0.36 25.38 14.44
N ALA A 275 -0.94 25.51 13.26
CA ALA A 275 -0.22 25.74 12.02
C ALA A 275 0.39 27.15 11.97
N PRO A 276 1.50 27.34 11.24
CA PRO A 276 2.05 28.67 10.98
C PRO A 276 0.99 29.58 10.34
N ALA A 277 1.11 30.89 10.55
CA ALA A 277 0.13 31.85 10.06
C ALA A 277 0.10 31.95 8.52
N ASN A 278 1.19 31.60 7.84
CA ASN A 278 1.32 31.65 6.38
C ASN A 278 2.30 30.58 5.90
N ALA A 279 2.32 30.32 4.59
CA ALA A 279 3.34 29.49 3.96
C ALA A 279 4.74 30.00 4.31
N MET A 280 5.58 29.12 4.85
CA MET A 280 6.98 29.44 5.13
C MET A 280 7.86 29.08 3.95
N SER A 281 8.51 30.08 3.36
CA SER A 281 9.54 29.89 2.34
C SER A 281 10.91 29.74 3.03
N THR A 282 11.31 28.54 3.43
CA THR A 282 12.67 28.32 3.96
C THR A 282 13.60 27.85 2.83
N ARG A 283 14.81 28.44 2.75
CA ARG A 283 15.85 28.12 1.75
C ARG A 283 16.68 26.88 2.11
N ALA A 284 16.21 26.01 3.00
CA ALA A 284 16.98 24.90 3.55
C ALA A 284 16.35 23.55 3.14
N THR A 285 17.10 22.76 2.38
CA THR A 285 16.77 21.41 1.88
C THR A 285 16.99 20.32 2.94
N ALA A 286 16.53 20.56 4.16
CA ALA A 286 16.43 19.52 5.19
C ALA A 286 14.97 19.50 5.66
N ASP A 287 14.19 18.55 5.15
CA ASP A 287 12.81 18.34 5.54
C ASP A 287 12.75 17.73 6.94
N ASN A 288 12.67 18.59 7.94
CA ASN A 288 12.13 18.28 9.27
C ASN A 288 10.80 19.04 9.48
N GLY A 289 10.11 19.35 8.38
CA GLY A 289 9.05 20.37 8.30
C GLY A 289 7.66 19.91 8.74
N SER A 290 7.50 18.64 9.13
CA SER A 290 6.20 18.02 9.37
C SER A 290 6.11 17.18 10.65
N ASP A 291 7.21 16.92 11.35
CA ASP A 291 7.20 16.09 12.56
C ASP A 291 6.70 16.86 13.78
N VAL A 292 5.57 16.42 14.36
CA VAL A 292 5.25 16.70 15.76
C VAL A 292 5.55 15.45 16.57
N THR A 293 6.41 15.59 17.58
CA THR A 293 6.75 14.48 18.48
C THR A 293 6.35 14.80 19.91
N VAL A 294 5.79 13.79 20.56
CA VAL A 294 5.55 13.78 22.00
C VAL A 294 6.52 12.75 22.59
N GLN A 295 7.27 13.16 23.59
CA GLN A 295 8.28 12.35 24.24
C GLN A 295 7.99 12.33 25.74
N VAL A 296 8.01 11.14 26.32
CA VAL A 296 7.81 10.94 27.75
C VAL A 296 9.00 10.18 28.29
N ASN A 297 9.60 10.65 29.38
CA ASN A 297 10.71 9.95 30.02
C ASN A 297 10.30 9.31 31.35
N LYS A 298 11.01 8.25 31.73
CA LYS A 298 11.05 7.72 33.10
C LYS A 298 12.45 7.21 33.38
N GLY A 299 13.18 7.88 34.27
CA GLY A 299 14.61 7.63 34.45
C GLY A 299 15.37 7.83 33.13
N ALA A 300 16.16 6.83 32.73
CA ALA A 300 16.93 6.86 31.48
C ALA A 300 16.15 6.43 30.23
N SER A 301 14.92 5.93 30.40
CA SER A 301 14.10 5.39 29.31
C SER A 301 13.12 6.43 28.76
N TRP A 302 12.85 6.33 27.46
CA TRP A 302 12.00 7.26 26.72
C TRP A 302 10.95 6.50 25.91
N ALA A 303 9.73 7.04 25.89
CA ALA A 303 8.68 6.68 24.96
C ALA A 303 8.43 7.86 24.02
N VAL A 304 8.38 7.60 22.71
CA VAL A 304 8.21 8.63 21.69
C VAL A 304 7.05 8.27 20.79
N ALA A 305 6.09 9.19 20.66
CA ALA A 305 5.04 9.14 19.66
C ALA A 305 5.22 10.29 18.66
N LYS A 306 4.89 10.03 17.39
CA LYS A 306 5.11 10.98 16.30
C LYS A 306 3.87 11.04 15.42
N ILE A 307 3.53 12.24 14.95
CA ILE A 307 2.52 12.50 13.94
C ILE A 307 3.07 13.47 12.89
N GLN A 308 2.68 13.31 11.63
CA GLN A 308 3.06 14.23 10.55
C GLN A 308 1.99 15.32 10.38
N VAL A 309 2.40 16.56 10.16
CA VAL A 309 1.50 17.72 9.98
C VAL A 309 1.84 18.48 8.70
N LYS A 310 0.82 19.06 8.07
CA LYS A 310 0.95 19.87 6.85
C LYS A 310 0.04 21.08 6.92
N ALA A 311 0.56 22.26 6.64
CA ALA A 311 -0.21 23.50 6.67
C ALA A 311 -0.88 23.72 5.31
N ILE A 312 -2.19 23.97 5.29
CA ILE A 312 -2.95 24.16 4.06
C ILE A 312 -3.69 25.50 4.05
N GLN A 313 -3.93 26.04 2.85
CA GLN A 313 -4.84 27.17 2.71
C GLN A 313 -6.27 26.67 2.85
N VAL A 314 -6.97 27.12 3.89
CA VAL A 314 -8.41 26.88 4.08
C VAL A 314 -9.15 28.18 3.79
N VAL A 315 -10.16 28.08 2.93
CA VAL A 315 -11.10 29.15 2.61
C VAL A 315 -12.50 28.65 2.99
N ASP A 316 -13.07 29.27 4.01
CA ASP A 316 -14.39 28.92 4.55
C ASP A 316 -15.52 29.26 3.55
N SER A 317 -15.39 30.38 2.82
CA SER A 317 -16.32 30.78 1.75
C SER A 317 -15.63 31.68 0.72
N TYR A 318 -15.45 31.16 -0.49
CA TYR A 318 -14.97 31.94 -1.64
C TYR A 318 -15.98 33.02 -2.05
N TYR A 319 -17.28 32.82 -1.83
CA TYR A 319 -18.30 33.83 -2.08
C TYR A 319 -18.18 35.01 -1.11
N ALA A 320 -17.93 34.75 0.18
CA ALA A 320 -17.68 35.80 1.17
C ALA A 320 -16.39 36.58 0.85
N LEU A 321 -15.30 35.88 0.48
CA LEU A 321 -14.07 36.52 0.02
C LEU A 321 -14.33 37.43 -1.19
N TYR A 322 -15.00 36.90 -2.22
CA TYR A 322 -15.37 37.64 -3.43
C TYR A 322 -16.19 38.90 -3.10
N ASN A 323 -17.21 38.78 -2.23
CA ASN A 323 -18.08 39.90 -1.85
C ASN A 323 -17.34 40.97 -1.04
N SER A 324 -16.31 40.59 -0.28
CA SER A 324 -15.46 41.55 0.44
C SER A 324 -14.53 42.36 -0.49
N GLY A 325 -14.45 42.00 -1.77
CA GLY A 325 -13.51 42.57 -2.74
C GLY A 325 -12.12 41.94 -2.70
N ALA A 326 -11.93 40.88 -1.89
CA ALA A 326 -10.68 40.13 -1.88
C ALA A 326 -10.49 39.37 -3.19
N THR A 327 -9.22 39.19 -3.58
CA THR A 327 -8.82 38.44 -4.76
C THR A 327 -8.34 37.06 -4.37
N PHE A 328 -8.81 36.03 -5.08
CA PHE A 328 -8.19 34.71 -5.13
C PHE A 328 -7.86 34.36 -6.58
N THR A 329 -7.20 33.22 -6.81
CA THR A 329 -6.81 32.80 -8.17
C THR A 329 -7.36 31.42 -8.54
N VAL A 330 -7.55 31.22 -9.84
CA VAL A 330 -7.75 29.90 -10.46
C VAL A 330 -6.64 29.73 -11.49
N ASN A 331 -5.64 28.90 -11.20
CA ASN A 331 -4.44 28.70 -12.03
C ASN A 331 -3.79 30.01 -12.50
N GLY A 332 -3.60 30.96 -11.58
CA GLY A 332 -3.01 32.28 -11.83
C GLY A 332 -3.98 33.34 -12.38
N ILE A 333 -5.23 32.98 -12.69
CA ILE A 333 -6.25 33.95 -13.12
C ILE A 333 -6.91 34.53 -11.87
N GLU A 334 -6.70 35.83 -11.63
CA GLU A 334 -7.36 36.56 -10.53
C GLU A 334 -8.88 36.56 -10.69
N VAL A 335 -9.59 36.32 -9.59
CA VAL A 335 -11.05 36.35 -9.46
C VAL A 335 -11.41 37.25 -8.28
N ASN A 336 -12.25 38.26 -8.54
CA ASN A 336 -12.84 39.17 -7.55
C ASN A 336 -14.09 39.84 -8.16
N ASN A 337 -14.79 40.63 -7.34
CA ASN A 337 -16.06 41.28 -7.71
C ASN A 337 -15.96 42.46 -8.68
N THR A 338 -14.74 42.91 -9.01
CA THR A 338 -14.52 43.95 -10.04
C THR A 338 -14.23 43.36 -11.41
N LYS A 339 -13.54 42.22 -11.47
CA LYS A 339 -13.19 41.55 -12.74
C LYS A 339 -14.33 40.67 -13.25
N PHE A 340 -15.07 40.04 -12.35
CA PHE A 340 -16.20 39.17 -12.69
C PHE A 340 -17.43 39.59 -11.90
N GLU A 341 -18.18 40.55 -12.44
CA GLU A 341 -19.36 41.10 -11.75
C GLU A 341 -20.54 40.11 -11.69
N ASN A 342 -21.50 40.38 -10.81
CA ASN A 342 -22.82 39.72 -10.74
C ASN A 342 -22.78 38.20 -10.46
N ALA A 343 -21.95 37.77 -9.51
CA ALA A 343 -21.91 36.38 -9.06
C ALA A 343 -23.17 35.94 -8.30
N THR A 344 -23.55 34.67 -8.50
CA THR A 344 -24.70 34.02 -7.87
C THR A 344 -24.23 32.94 -6.90
N TYR A 345 -24.79 32.94 -5.70
CA TYR A 345 -24.60 31.85 -4.73
C TYR A 345 -25.66 30.76 -4.91
N ILE A 346 -25.26 29.49 -4.84
CA ILE A 346 -26.13 28.34 -4.99
C ILE A 346 -26.00 27.44 -3.75
N ASP A 347 -27.09 27.30 -3.01
CA ASP A 347 -27.13 26.60 -1.72
C ASP A 347 -27.95 25.29 -1.73
N SER A 348 -28.53 24.96 -2.89
CA SER A 348 -29.41 23.81 -3.09
C SER A 348 -29.31 23.28 -4.52
N ASP A 349 -29.61 22.00 -4.71
CA ASP A 349 -29.56 21.33 -6.00
C ASP A 349 -30.50 22.00 -7.00
N GLN A 350 -29.97 22.37 -8.17
CA GLN A 350 -30.77 23.04 -9.20
C GLN A 350 -30.18 22.92 -10.60
N THR A 351 -30.94 23.34 -11.60
CA THR A 351 -30.49 23.41 -13.00
C THR A 351 -30.10 24.84 -13.35
N ILE A 352 -28.91 25.01 -13.93
CA ILE A 352 -28.43 26.27 -14.47
C ILE A 352 -28.65 26.27 -15.99
N THR A 353 -29.39 27.25 -16.50
CA THR A 353 -29.73 27.35 -17.93
C THR A 353 -29.06 28.52 -18.65
N THR A 354 -28.27 29.32 -17.93
CA THR A 354 -27.55 30.48 -18.47
C THR A 354 -26.09 30.46 -18.01
N PRO A 355 -25.13 30.92 -18.83
CA PRO A 355 -23.77 31.17 -18.36
C PRO A 355 -23.74 32.26 -17.28
N GLY A 356 -22.76 32.19 -16.37
CA GLY A 356 -22.61 33.14 -15.28
C GLY A 356 -21.46 32.78 -14.35
N ILE A 357 -21.37 33.50 -13.23
CA ILE A 357 -20.36 33.29 -12.19
C ILE A 357 -21.07 32.67 -10.99
N TYR A 358 -20.74 31.41 -10.67
CA TYR A 358 -21.46 30.63 -9.67
C TYR A 358 -20.53 30.19 -8.54
N PHE A 359 -20.93 30.51 -7.32
CA PHE A 359 -20.34 29.97 -6.09
C PHE A 359 -21.32 28.95 -5.52
N ILE A 360 -20.88 27.69 -5.40
CA ILE A 360 -21.75 26.55 -5.12
C ILE A 360 -21.36 25.97 -3.78
N LYS A 361 -22.31 25.91 -2.85
CA LYS A 361 -22.11 25.36 -1.51
C LYS A 361 -21.63 23.90 -1.58
N GLY A 362 -20.73 23.51 -0.68
CA GLY A 362 -20.24 22.14 -0.59
C GLY A 362 -21.37 21.10 -0.47
N GLY A 363 -21.23 19.98 -1.19
CA GLY A 363 -22.24 18.93 -1.27
C GLY A 363 -23.40 19.19 -2.24
N VAL A 364 -23.59 20.42 -2.73
CA VAL A 364 -24.64 20.75 -3.71
C VAL A 364 -24.27 20.27 -5.11
N THR A 365 -25.25 19.76 -5.84
CA THR A 365 -25.15 19.37 -7.25
C THR A 365 -25.94 20.31 -8.14
N VAL A 366 -25.26 20.95 -9.09
CA VAL A 366 -25.90 21.72 -10.15
C VAL A 366 -25.87 20.97 -11.48
N ASN A 367 -26.99 20.96 -12.17
CA ASN A 367 -27.12 20.45 -13.53
C ASN A 367 -26.98 21.60 -14.52
N TYR A 368 -25.92 21.63 -15.32
CA TYR A 368 -25.75 22.67 -16.33
C TYR A 368 -26.36 22.25 -17.66
N ASN A 369 -27.36 23.01 -18.13
CA ASN A 369 -28.05 22.77 -19.40
C ASN A 369 -28.40 24.11 -20.07
N SER A 370 -27.43 24.69 -20.76
CA SER A 370 -27.59 25.95 -21.48
C SER A 370 -27.39 25.76 -22.97
N THR A 371 -28.16 26.49 -23.78
CA THR A 371 -27.90 26.66 -25.22
C THR A 371 -27.19 27.99 -25.54
N VAL A 372 -27.03 28.85 -24.54
CA VAL A 372 -26.42 30.19 -24.66
C VAL A 372 -24.90 30.05 -24.61
N ASN A 373 -24.21 30.78 -25.49
CA ASN A 373 -22.75 30.78 -25.53
C ASN A 373 -22.18 31.54 -24.32
N ALA A 374 -21.12 31.01 -23.73
CA ALA A 374 -20.43 31.56 -22.58
C ALA A 374 -19.14 32.29 -22.97
N ALA A 375 -19.09 33.60 -22.74
CA ALA A 375 -17.83 34.34 -22.73
C ALA A 375 -17.12 34.17 -21.38
N ASN A 376 -17.86 34.34 -20.28
CA ASN A 376 -17.40 34.06 -18.93
C ASN A 376 -18.33 33.03 -18.27
N LEU A 377 -17.76 31.92 -17.81
CA LEU A 377 -18.46 30.89 -17.03
C LEU A 377 -17.53 30.41 -15.93
N LEU A 378 -17.93 30.65 -14.68
CA LEU A 378 -17.13 30.26 -13.52
C LEU A 378 -17.97 29.35 -12.63
N PHE A 379 -17.41 28.20 -12.26
CA PHE A 379 -17.95 27.32 -11.23
C PHE A 379 -16.95 27.19 -10.10
N ILE A 380 -17.27 27.77 -8.95
CA ILE A 380 -16.41 27.80 -7.77
C ILE A 380 -17.13 27.05 -6.65
N GLY A 381 -16.56 25.97 -6.14
CA GLY A 381 -17.02 25.37 -4.89
C GLY A 381 -16.72 26.32 -3.74
N ASP A 382 -17.74 26.76 -3.02
CA ASP A 382 -17.65 27.87 -2.07
C ASP A 382 -16.73 27.58 -0.88
N ASP A 383 -16.74 26.35 -0.38
CA ASP A 383 -15.91 25.91 0.74
C ASP A 383 -14.76 25.04 0.23
N SER A 384 -13.51 25.46 0.45
CA SER A 384 -12.30 24.73 0.01
C SER A 384 -12.18 23.30 0.52
N GLN A 385 -12.87 22.93 1.60
CA GLN A 385 -12.82 21.59 2.19
C GLN A 385 -13.97 20.70 1.74
N ASN A 386 -15.10 21.29 1.33
CA ASN A 386 -16.29 20.56 0.92
C ASN A 386 -16.59 20.80 -0.57
N ILE A 387 -16.24 19.82 -1.40
CA ILE A 387 -16.40 19.91 -2.85
C ILE A 387 -17.88 19.95 -3.26
N SER A 388 -18.22 20.72 -4.30
CA SER A 388 -19.55 20.75 -4.92
C SER A 388 -19.52 20.10 -6.30
N THR A 389 -20.68 19.79 -6.89
CA THR A 389 -20.77 19.05 -8.15
C THR A 389 -21.40 19.89 -9.26
N VAL A 390 -20.79 19.85 -10.44
CA VAL A 390 -21.37 20.34 -11.70
C VAL A 390 -21.50 19.17 -12.67
N ALA A 391 -22.75 18.80 -12.98
CA ALA A 391 -23.08 17.77 -13.96
C ALA A 391 -23.55 18.41 -15.27
N ILE A 392 -22.87 18.14 -16.38
CA ILE A 392 -23.26 18.61 -17.71
C ILE A 392 -24.39 17.73 -18.25
N THR A 393 -25.53 18.34 -18.59
CA THR A 393 -26.72 17.61 -19.05
C THR A 393 -27.42 18.34 -20.20
N GLY A 394 -28.09 17.59 -21.07
CA GLY A 394 -28.82 18.10 -22.23
C GLY A 394 -27.91 18.64 -23.34
N ASN A 395 -27.07 19.63 -23.05
CA ASN A 395 -26.15 20.29 -23.96
C ASN A 395 -24.73 20.35 -23.39
N TYR A 396 -23.72 20.29 -24.27
CA TYR A 396 -22.35 20.65 -23.92
C TYR A 396 -22.20 22.17 -23.73
N ILE A 397 -21.22 22.61 -22.94
CA ILE A 397 -20.93 24.03 -22.77
C ILE A 397 -20.37 24.60 -24.09
N ARG A 398 -20.94 25.71 -24.54
CA ARG A 398 -20.52 26.44 -25.75
C ARG A 398 -19.70 27.66 -25.36
N LEU A 399 -18.39 27.58 -25.48
CA LEU A 399 -17.50 28.70 -25.21
C LEU A 399 -17.43 29.63 -26.42
N ARG A 400 -17.64 30.91 -26.20
CA ARG A 400 -17.48 31.94 -27.23
C ARG A 400 -17.10 33.25 -26.58
N GLN A 401 -15.91 33.72 -26.89
CA GLN A 401 -15.52 35.09 -26.56
C GLN A 401 -16.02 36.03 -27.64
N ASN A 402 -16.34 37.26 -27.26
CA ASN A 402 -16.74 38.30 -28.22
C ASN A 402 -15.62 39.34 -28.28
N THR A 403 -15.88 40.58 -27.90
CA THR A 403 -14.86 41.62 -27.75
C THR A 403 -14.08 41.52 -26.43
N GLU A 404 -14.57 40.73 -25.48
CA GLU A 404 -13.97 40.53 -24.15
C GLU A 404 -13.16 39.24 -24.10
N THR A 405 -12.11 39.22 -23.28
CA THR A 405 -11.31 38.02 -23.00
C THR A 405 -12.19 36.95 -22.34
N GLY A 406 -12.31 35.77 -22.97
CA GLY A 406 -13.14 34.69 -22.46
C GLY A 406 -12.50 33.89 -21.32
N HIS A 407 -13.32 33.44 -20.36
CA HIS A 407 -12.90 32.63 -19.22
C HIS A 407 -13.88 31.50 -18.95
N PHE A 408 -13.39 30.26 -18.93
CA PHE A 408 -14.11 29.12 -18.36
C PHE A 408 -13.28 28.54 -17.21
N LEU A 409 -13.67 28.84 -15.97
CA LEU A 409 -12.88 28.50 -14.79
C LEU A 409 -13.70 27.58 -13.87
N CYS A 410 -13.08 26.50 -13.43
CA CYS A 410 -13.63 25.60 -12.42
C CYS A 410 -12.64 25.54 -11.25
N LYS A 411 -13.12 25.73 -10.03
CA LYS A 411 -12.30 25.55 -8.82
C LYS A 411 -13.06 24.76 -7.76
N ASN A 412 -12.46 23.70 -7.24
CA ASN A 412 -13.07 22.88 -6.19
C ASN A 412 -14.46 22.33 -6.59
N ILE A 413 -14.52 21.73 -7.79
CA ILE A 413 -15.74 21.19 -8.41
C ILE A 413 -15.51 19.73 -8.82
N VAL A 414 -16.48 18.86 -8.51
CA VAL A 414 -16.66 17.60 -9.24
C VAL A 414 -17.30 17.92 -10.59
N PHE A 415 -16.53 17.82 -11.66
CA PHE A 415 -16.95 18.15 -13.02
C PHE A 415 -17.17 16.86 -13.82
N LYS A 416 -18.42 16.59 -14.20
CA LYS A 416 -18.79 15.31 -14.82
C LYS A 416 -19.89 15.44 -15.89
N ALA A 417 -20.00 14.41 -16.72
CA ALA A 417 -21.20 14.16 -17.49
C ALA A 417 -22.33 13.71 -16.55
N ALA A 418 -23.55 14.22 -16.76
CA ALA A 418 -24.74 13.61 -16.16
C ALA A 418 -24.97 12.20 -16.73
N GLU A 419 -25.73 11.38 -16.02
CA GLU A 419 -26.09 10.04 -16.50
C GLU A 419 -26.82 10.14 -17.85
N GLY A 420 -26.41 9.29 -18.81
CA GLY A 420 -26.95 9.30 -20.17
C GLY A 420 -26.40 10.41 -21.09
N PHE A 421 -25.54 11.31 -20.60
CA PHE A 421 -24.89 12.31 -21.46
C PHE A 421 -23.73 11.69 -22.25
N THR A 422 -23.84 11.68 -23.59
CA THR A 422 -22.91 10.95 -24.47
C THR A 422 -22.05 11.84 -25.37
N ASN A 423 -21.90 13.12 -25.02
CA ASN A 423 -21.10 14.09 -25.78
C ASN A 423 -19.84 14.53 -25.01
N TYR A 424 -18.99 15.35 -25.62
CA TYR A 424 -17.93 16.07 -24.90
C TYR A 424 -18.54 17.11 -23.96
N LEU A 425 -17.84 17.49 -22.89
CA LEU A 425 -18.39 18.37 -21.86
C LEU A 425 -18.45 19.83 -22.31
N PHE A 426 -17.46 20.29 -23.08
CA PHE A 426 -17.45 21.64 -23.66
C PHE A 426 -16.75 21.73 -25.02
N THR A 427 -16.99 22.82 -25.74
CA THR A 427 -16.30 23.15 -27.00
C THR A 427 -16.22 24.65 -27.21
N VAL A 428 -15.30 25.07 -28.09
CA VAL A 428 -15.28 26.44 -28.63
C VAL A 428 -16.26 26.53 -29.80
N TYR A 429 -17.21 27.45 -29.69
CA TYR A 429 -18.39 27.60 -30.56
C TYR A 429 -18.35 28.88 -31.40
N ALA A 430 -17.15 29.31 -31.78
CA ALA A 430 -16.88 30.36 -32.75
C ALA A 430 -15.52 30.16 -33.41
N ASP A 431 -15.31 30.76 -34.58
CA ASP A 431 -14.07 30.68 -35.36
C ASP A 431 -12.97 31.57 -34.72
N GLU A 432 -12.50 31.16 -33.55
CA GLU A 432 -11.58 31.93 -32.70
C GLU A 432 -10.70 31.04 -31.80
N SER A 433 -9.67 31.64 -31.20
CA SER A 433 -8.94 31.05 -30.09
C SER A 433 -9.50 31.56 -28.76
N PHE A 434 -10.23 30.70 -28.03
CA PHE A 434 -10.83 31.06 -26.74
C PHE A 434 -9.75 31.24 -25.67
N ALA A 435 -9.78 32.32 -24.91
CA ALA A 435 -8.61 32.81 -24.20
C ALA A 435 -8.17 31.90 -23.04
N ASN A 436 -9.08 31.57 -22.11
CA ASN A 436 -8.70 30.88 -20.88
C ASN A 436 -9.68 29.78 -20.47
N VAL A 437 -9.16 28.56 -20.29
CA VAL A 437 -9.86 27.44 -19.66
C VAL A 437 -8.99 26.90 -18.53
N ALA A 438 -9.51 26.87 -17.30
CA ALA A 438 -8.75 26.46 -16.12
C ALA A 438 -9.57 25.57 -15.18
N PHE A 439 -8.97 24.46 -14.74
CA PHE A 439 -9.49 23.60 -13.69
C PHE A 439 -8.47 23.55 -12.55
N ASP A 440 -8.86 23.96 -11.35
CA ASP A 440 -8.02 23.98 -10.16
C ASP A 440 -8.69 23.22 -9.01
N GLN A 441 -8.01 22.25 -8.40
CA GLN A 441 -8.57 21.48 -7.29
C GLN A 441 -9.89 20.77 -7.67
N CYS A 442 -10.03 20.34 -8.93
CA CYS A 442 -11.24 19.70 -9.43
C CYS A 442 -11.17 18.17 -9.36
N GLN A 443 -12.33 17.54 -9.33
CA GLN A 443 -12.48 16.10 -9.59
C GLN A 443 -13.20 15.90 -10.92
N ILE A 444 -12.49 15.41 -11.94
CA ILE A 444 -13.03 15.24 -13.29
C ILE A 444 -13.34 13.77 -13.52
N VAL A 445 -14.60 13.44 -13.82
CA VAL A 445 -15.05 12.06 -14.00
C VAL A 445 -15.34 11.80 -15.48
N LEU A 446 -14.62 10.83 -16.06
CA LEU A 446 -14.67 10.53 -17.49
C LEU A 446 -14.99 9.05 -17.75
N ASN A 447 -15.75 8.82 -18.84
CA ASN A 447 -16.13 7.51 -19.33
C ASN A 447 -16.20 7.48 -20.86
N GLY A 448 -15.04 7.52 -21.52
CA GLY A 448 -14.86 7.34 -22.97
C GLY A 448 -15.15 8.55 -23.85
N LYS A 449 -15.74 9.63 -23.32
CA LYS A 449 -15.96 10.89 -24.04
C LYS A 449 -14.93 11.96 -23.66
N PRO A 450 -14.47 12.80 -24.61
CA PRO A 450 -13.51 13.85 -24.31
C PRO A 450 -14.03 14.85 -23.29
N VAL A 451 -13.14 15.48 -22.52
CA VAL A 451 -13.51 16.70 -21.78
C VAL A 451 -13.91 17.79 -22.79
N SER A 452 -13.07 18.00 -23.80
CA SER A 452 -13.31 18.96 -24.87
C SER A 452 -13.06 18.35 -26.25
N ALA A 453 -13.92 18.71 -27.21
CA ALA A 453 -13.67 18.43 -28.61
C ALA A 453 -13.73 19.71 -29.45
N ILE A 454 -12.74 19.90 -30.32
CA ILE A 454 -12.66 21.03 -31.24
C ILE A 454 -12.81 20.51 -32.67
N THR A 455 -13.91 20.86 -33.31
CA THR A 455 -14.34 20.23 -34.58
C THR A 455 -14.22 21.15 -35.79
N ASN A 456 -13.39 22.20 -35.73
CA ASN A 456 -13.20 23.17 -36.80
C ASN A 456 -11.80 23.81 -36.73
N ASP A 457 -11.13 23.89 -37.88
CA ASP A 457 -9.76 24.43 -38.08
C ASP A 457 -9.55 25.86 -37.56
N LYS A 458 -10.59 26.68 -37.46
CA LYS A 458 -10.44 28.06 -36.99
C LYS A 458 -10.57 28.19 -35.48
N ARG A 459 -10.71 27.08 -34.75
CA ARG A 459 -11.03 27.09 -33.33
C ARG A 459 -9.88 26.53 -32.51
N SER A 460 -9.56 27.15 -31.38
CA SER A 460 -8.59 26.63 -30.41
C SER A 460 -8.82 27.22 -29.02
N ILE A 461 -7.97 26.86 -28.06
CA ILE A 461 -7.93 27.48 -26.73
C ILE A 461 -6.52 28.06 -26.55
N ALA A 462 -6.41 29.35 -26.27
CA ALA A 462 -5.12 30.00 -26.12
C ALA A 462 -4.39 29.50 -24.86
N ASN A 463 -5.09 29.44 -23.72
CA ASN A 463 -4.54 28.93 -22.47
C ASN A 463 -5.47 27.89 -21.86
N PHE A 464 -4.99 26.65 -21.77
CA PHE A 464 -5.66 25.56 -21.09
C PHE A 464 -4.81 25.07 -19.92
N SER A 465 -5.40 24.96 -18.73
CA SER A 465 -4.74 24.38 -17.57
C SER A 465 -5.66 23.44 -16.77
N MET A 466 -5.10 22.31 -16.36
CA MET A 466 -5.63 21.45 -15.30
C MET A 466 -4.55 21.33 -14.25
N GLU A 467 -4.82 21.83 -13.04
CA GLU A 467 -3.87 21.84 -11.95
C GLU A 467 -4.51 21.35 -10.65
N ASN A 468 -3.70 20.69 -9.80
CA ASN A 468 -4.10 20.23 -8.47
C ASN A 468 -5.35 19.34 -8.49
N SER A 469 -5.63 18.67 -9.61
CA SER A 469 -6.92 18.02 -9.86
C SER A 469 -6.79 16.50 -9.92
N THR A 470 -7.88 15.81 -9.60
CA THR A 470 -8.00 14.36 -9.74
C THR A 470 -8.89 14.03 -10.94
N ILE A 471 -8.40 13.21 -11.85
CA ILE A 471 -9.09 12.79 -13.07
C ILE A 471 -9.32 11.28 -12.99
N LYS A 472 -10.56 10.91 -12.67
CA LYS A 472 -11.02 9.53 -12.59
C LYS A 472 -11.54 9.09 -13.95
N ILE A 473 -10.94 8.04 -14.51
CA ILE A 473 -11.30 7.52 -15.83
C ILE A 473 -11.72 6.05 -15.69
N THR A 474 -12.96 5.72 -16.05
CA THR A 474 -13.37 4.31 -16.10
C THR A 474 -12.63 3.56 -17.21
N ALA A 475 -12.42 2.25 -17.05
CA ALA A 475 -11.72 1.45 -18.04
C ALA A 475 -12.40 1.56 -19.41
N VAL A 476 -11.65 2.03 -20.40
CA VAL A 476 -12.10 2.23 -21.78
C VAL A 476 -10.95 1.97 -22.74
N THR A 477 -11.28 1.68 -24.00
CA THR A 477 -10.27 1.54 -25.05
C THR A 477 -9.52 2.84 -25.30
N GLN A 478 -10.22 3.97 -25.28
CA GLN A 478 -9.64 5.27 -25.61
C GLN A 478 -10.34 6.38 -24.81
N GLN A 479 -9.54 7.29 -24.25
CA GLN A 479 -10.00 8.48 -23.53
C GLN A 479 -9.20 9.70 -23.97
N PHE A 480 -9.90 10.78 -24.30
CA PHE A 480 -9.27 12.06 -24.62
C PHE A 480 -9.52 13.08 -23.51
N ILE A 481 -8.57 13.98 -23.27
CA ILE A 481 -8.86 15.23 -22.53
C ILE A 481 -9.25 16.30 -23.56
N ILE A 482 -8.35 16.65 -24.47
CA ILE A 482 -8.62 17.53 -25.60
C ILE A 482 -8.53 16.72 -26.90
N ASN A 483 -9.61 16.72 -27.68
CA ASN A 483 -9.64 16.11 -29.01
C ASN A 483 -9.91 17.14 -30.09
N THR A 484 -8.92 17.43 -30.93
CA THR A 484 -9.11 18.28 -32.11
C THR A 484 -9.30 17.47 -33.40
N SER A 485 -9.32 16.14 -33.32
CA SER A 485 -9.42 15.23 -34.46
C SER A 485 -8.31 15.51 -35.49
N SER A 486 -8.63 15.59 -36.79
CA SER A 486 -7.67 15.92 -37.85
C SER A 486 -7.66 17.40 -38.24
N ASN A 487 -8.23 18.28 -37.40
CA ASN A 487 -8.40 19.69 -37.73
C ASN A 487 -7.06 20.47 -37.65
N LYS A 488 -6.89 21.42 -38.57
CA LYS A 488 -5.77 22.38 -38.61
C LYS A 488 -6.10 23.59 -37.75
N ASN A 489 -6.29 23.34 -36.46
CA ASN A 489 -6.65 24.37 -35.50
C ASN A 489 -5.64 25.52 -35.49
N GLN A 490 -6.11 26.71 -35.12
CA GLN A 490 -5.22 27.76 -34.64
C GLN A 490 -4.34 27.21 -33.50
N ASP A 491 -3.11 27.70 -33.41
CA ASP A 491 -2.19 27.23 -32.39
C ASP A 491 -2.72 27.51 -30.98
N TYR A 492 -2.51 26.55 -30.09
CA TYR A 492 -2.68 26.74 -28.67
C TYR A 492 -1.46 27.48 -28.14
N GLY A 493 -1.67 28.41 -27.21
CA GLY A 493 -0.58 29.08 -26.50
C GLY A 493 0.01 28.13 -25.46
N ASN A 494 -0.63 28.06 -24.29
CA ASN A 494 -0.20 27.23 -23.17
C ASN A 494 -1.15 26.06 -22.95
N VAL A 495 -0.60 24.85 -22.80
CA VAL A 495 -1.33 23.66 -22.35
C VAL A 495 -0.62 23.09 -21.13
N ILE A 496 -1.29 23.13 -19.98
CA ILE A 496 -0.69 22.82 -18.68
C ILE A 496 -1.44 21.68 -18.01
N PHE A 497 -0.71 20.64 -17.63
CA PHE A 497 -1.11 19.60 -16.70
C PHE A 497 -0.10 19.60 -15.55
N ARG A 498 -0.48 20.11 -14.38
CA ARG A 498 0.43 20.17 -13.23
C ARG A 498 -0.21 19.63 -11.96
N ASN A 499 0.55 18.84 -11.19
CA ASN A 499 0.09 18.38 -9.88
C ASN A 499 -1.26 17.64 -9.94
N ASN A 500 -1.49 16.84 -11.00
CA ASN A 500 -2.74 16.09 -11.14
C ASN A 500 -2.56 14.59 -10.94
N THR A 501 -3.60 13.96 -10.40
CA THR A 501 -3.71 12.50 -10.36
C THR A 501 -4.66 12.04 -11.45
N PHE A 502 -4.16 11.31 -12.44
CA PHE A 502 -4.97 10.58 -13.42
C PHE A 502 -4.97 9.09 -13.07
N TYR A 503 -6.14 8.47 -12.95
CA TYR A 503 -6.21 7.05 -12.60
C TYR A 503 -7.41 6.32 -13.17
N CYS A 504 -7.21 5.02 -13.36
CA CYS A 504 -8.28 4.07 -13.65
C CYS A 504 -8.56 3.21 -12.40
N PRO A 505 -9.74 3.33 -11.75
CA PRO A 505 -10.02 2.67 -10.47
C PRO A 505 -10.13 1.13 -10.58
N SER A 506 -10.30 0.60 -11.78
CA SER A 506 -10.39 -0.84 -12.05
C SER A 506 -9.99 -1.10 -13.49
N GLY A 507 -9.18 -2.13 -13.74
CA GLY A 507 -8.67 -2.44 -15.08
C GLY A 507 -7.66 -1.39 -15.56
N LYS A 508 -7.82 -0.94 -16.81
CA LYS A 508 -6.94 0.07 -17.41
C LYS A 508 -7.63 0.87 -18.51
N VAL A 509 -7.02 2.01 -18.84
CA VAL A 509 -7.30 2.72 -20.10
C VAL A 509 -6.23 2.34 -21.10
N ASN A 510 -6.60 1.72 -22.22
CA ASN A 510 -5.63 1.26 -23.23
C ASN A 510 -5.00 2.43 -24.00
N GLN A 511 -5.75 3.54 -24.12
CA GLN A 511 -5.28 4.73 -24.82
C GLN A 511 -5.76 6.03 -24.18
N LEU A 512 -4.98 6.53 -23.22
CA LEU A 512 -5.09 7.91 -22.77
C LEU A 512 -4.42 8.84 -23.78
N VAL A 513 -5.12 9.93 -24.11
CA VAL A 513 -4.58 11.03 -24.90
C VAL A 513 -4.96 12.36 -24.25
N LEU A 514 -3.98 13.02 -23.64
CA LEU A 514 -4.13 14.36 -23.07
C LEU A 514 -4.45 15.39 -24.16
N PHE A 515 -3.78 15.28 -25.31
CA PHE A 515 -4.03 16.15 -26.45
C PHE A 515 -3.92 15.40 -27.77
N ASN A 516 -5.00 15.36 -28.54
CA ASN A 516 -5.04 14.78 -29.89
C ASN A 516 -5.23 15.87 -30.95
N GLY A 517 -4.16 16.23 -31.65
CA GLY A 517 -4.19 17.21 -32.73
C GLY A 517 -2.95 17.14 -33.61
N SER A 518 -2.86 16.09 -34.43
CA SER A 518 -1.72 15.85 -35.33
C SER A 518 -1.49 16.94 -36.39
N ALA A 519 -2.45 17.84 -36.59
CA ALA A 519 -2.38 18.97 -37.50
C ALA A 519 -2.45 20.33 -36.79
N SER A 520 -2.47 20.34 -35.44
CA SER A 520 -2.51 21.53 -34.60
C SER A 520 -1.12 21.89 -34.07
N GLY A 521 -0.97 23.09 -33.51
CA GLY A 521 0.24 23.51 -32.80
C GLY A 521 0.01 23.83 -31.32
N ILE A 522 1.05 23.64 -30.50
CA ILE A 522 1.14 24.10 -29.10
C ILE A 522 2.44 24.90 -28.94
N ALA A 523 2.35 26.14 -28.46
CA ALA A 523 3.52 26.97 -28.21
C ALA A 523 4.29 26.53 -26.95
N SER A 524 3.59 26.18 -25.87
CA SER A 524 4.18 25.70 -24.63
C SER A 524 3.35 24.58 -23.99
N LEU A 525 3.99 23.43 -23.77
CA LEU A 525 3.40 22.28 -23.08
C LEU A 525 4.08 22.04 -21.73
N THR A 526 3.28 21.98 -20.67
CA THR A 526 3.73 21.63 -19.32
C THR A 526 3.05 20.35 -18.86
N ILE A 527 3.85 19.35 -18.48
CA ILE A 527 3.40 18.12 -17.81
C ILE A 527 4.32 17.92 -16.61
N GLU A 528 3.91 18.41 -15.44
CA GLU A 528 4.78 18.45 -14.26
C GLU A 528 4.09 17.88 -13.03
N ASN A 529 4.81 17.08 -12.24
CA ASN A 529 4.31 16.56 -10.96
C ASN A 529 2.96 15.84 -11.10
N ASN A 530 2.71 15.12 -12.19
CA ASN A 530 1.48 14.34 -12.34
C ASN A 530 1.72 12.87 -12.00
N THR A 531 0.69 12.21 -11.47
CA THR A 531 0.67 10.77 -11.25
C THR A 531 -0.33 10.11 -12.21
N PHE A 532 0.13 9.16 -13.02
CA PHE A 532 -0.68 8.40 -13.97
C PHE A 532 -0.72 6.92 -13.58
N ILE A 533 -1.89 6.41 -13.17
CA ILE A 533 -2.07 5.05 -12.67
C ILE A 533 -2.98 4.23 -13.59
N ASN A 534 -2.45 3.15 -14.17
CA ASN A 534 -3.17 2.23 -15.07
C ASN A 534 -3.71 2.92 -16.34
N LEU A 535 -2.91 3.85 -16.86
CA LEU A 535 -3.21 4.61 -18.07
C LEU A 535 -2.13 4.32 -19.11
N GLU A 536 -2.43 3.46 -20.07
CA GLU A 536 -1.55 3.20 -21.19
C GLU A 536 -1.82 4.17 -22.34
N THR A 537 -0.96 4.15 -23.33
CA THR A 537 -1.30 4.64 -24.66
C THR A 537 -0.74 3.70 -25.72
N ASN A 538 -0.85 4.09 -26.97
CA ASN A 538 -0.16 3.43 -28.06
C ASN A 538 0.94 4.35 -28.61
N THR A 539 1.46 3.98 -29.78
CA THR A 539 2.43 4.80 -30.50
C THR A 539 1.90 6.17 -30.92
N GLY A 540 0.62 6.49 -30.69
CA GLY A 540 0.01 7.80 -30.85
C GLY A 540 0.44 8.83 -29.81
N GLY A 541 0.88 8.42 -28.62
CA GLY A 541 1.30 9.35 -27.57
C GLY A 541 0.17 9.79 -26.64
N TYR A 542 0.51 10.17 -25.40
CA TYR A 542 -0.39 11.00 -24.56
C TYR A 542 -0.63 12.36 -25.22
N VAL A 543 0.41 12.92 -25.84
CA VAL A 543 0.31 14.12 -26.66
C VAL A 543 0.66 13.77 -28.10
N ASN A 544 -0.36 13.71 -28.95
CA ASN A 544 -0.24 13.53 -30.39
C ASN A 544 -0.41 14.89 -31.06
N ILE A 545 0.67 15.51 -31.51
CA ILE A 545 0.67 16.92 -31.92
C ILE A 545 1.38 17.14 -33.25
N GLY A 546 0.90 18.07 -34.07
CA GLY A 546 1.59 18.50 -35.29
C GLY A 546 2.86 19.26 -34.95
N ASN A 547 2.69 20.49 -34.48
CA ASN A 547 3.80 21.38 -34.12
C ASN A 547 3.88 21.53 -32.60
N LEU A 548 5.01 21.20 -32.01
CA LEU A 548 5.28 21.47 -30.59
C LEU A 548 6.50 22.37 -30.51
N ALA A 549 6.36 23.59 -29.97
CA ALA A 549 7.46 24.55 -29.92
C ALA A 549 8.32 24.38 -28.67
N LYS A 550 7.73 24.43 -27.47
CA LYS A 550 8.43 24.26 -26.19
C LYS A 550 7.76 23.22 -25.29
N THR A 551 8.57 22.61 -24.43
CA THR A 551 8.06 21.68 -23.42
C THR A 551 8.82 21.76 -22.09
N SER A 552 8.06 21.58 -21.00
CA SER A 552 8.54 21.31 -19.65
C SER A 552 7.89 20.03 -19.14
N ILE A 553 8.66 18.95 -18.99
CA ILE A 553 8.16 17.64 -18.55
C ILE A 553 9.04 17.11 -17.43
N LYS A 554 8.57 17.19 -16.18
CA LYS A 554 9.38 16.74 -15.04
C LYS A 554 8.59 16.21 -13.85
N ASN A 555 9.26 15.39 -13.04
CA ASN A 555 8.76 14.88 -11.77
C ASN A 555 7.42 14.14 -11.91
N ASN A 556 7.12 13.52 -13.06
CA ASN A 556 5.90 12.74 -13.21
C ASN A 556 6.13 11.27 -12.80
N ILE A 557 5.06 10.60 -12.37
CA ILE A 557 5.05 9.15 -12.15
C ILE A 557 4.10 8.51 -13.17
N PHE A 558 4.62 7.59 -13.95
CA PHE A 558 3.85 6.70 -14.81
C PHE A 558 3.88 5.29 -14.21
N TRP A 559 2.71 4.76 -13.88
CA TRP A 559 2.60 3.48 -13.18
C TRP A 559 1.56 2.58 -13.84
N THR A 560 1.92 1.32 -14.05
CA THR A 560 0.98 0.27 -14.47
C THR A 560 1.43 -1.08 -13.94
N ASN A 561 0.49 -1.92 -13.52
CA ASN A 561 0.77 -3.33 -13.21
C ASN A 561 0.03 -4.29 -14.14
N THR A 562 -0.49 -3.79 -15.26
CA THR A 562 -1.34 -4.55 -16.17
C THR A 562 -0.53 -5.17 -17.33
N ASP A 563 -1.11 -6.15 -18.03
CA ASP A 563 -0.40 -6.97 -19.05
C ASP A 563 0.09 -6.22 -20.30
N GLY A 564 -0.15 -4.90 -20.42
CA GLY A 564 0.18 -4.13 -21.61
C GLY A 564 -0.61 -4.55 -22.85
N THR A 565 -0.70 -3.68 -23.86
CA THR A 565 -1.21 -4.07 -25.20
C THR A 565 -0.28 -3.69 -26.35
N GLY A 566 0.80 -2.97 -26.05
CA GLY A 566 1.78 -2.50 -27.01
C GLY A 566 2.72 -1.48 -26.41
N ASN A 567 3.58 -0.91 -27.25
CA ASN A 567 4.49 0.16 -26.85
C ASN A 567 3.72 1.46 -26.55
N VAL A 568 4.18 2.16 -25.52
CA VAL A 568 3.58 3.40 -25.01
C VAL A 568 4.52 4.56 -25.32
N VAL A 569 3.95 5.70 -25.69
CA VAL A 569 4.69 6.93 -25.97
C VAL A 569 4.08 8.06 -25.15
N ILE A 570 4.89 8.94 -24.57
CA ILE A 570 4.35 10.12 -23.88
C ILE A 570 4.09 11.24 -24.89
N ILE A 571 5.11 11.63 -25.66
CA ILE A 571 5.02 12.73 -26.61
C ILE A 571 5.30 12.26 -28.04
N ARG A 572 4.40 12.60 -28.96
CA ARG A 572 4.55 12.38 -30.40
C ARG A 572 4.32 13.68 -31.17
N PRO A 573 5.40 14.45 -31.44
CA PRO A 573 5.34 15.49 -32.45
C PRO A 573 5.37 14.85 -33.85
N GLN A 574 4.59 15.38 -34.80
CA GLN A 574 4.51 14.86 -36.17
C GLN A 574 5.23 15.73 -37.20
N ILE A 575 5.29 17.05 -36.97
CA ILE A 575 5.83 18.03 -37.93
C ILE A 575 7.08 18.69 -37.34
N THR A 576 6.95 19.37 -36.21
CA THR A 576 8.07 20.00 -35.50
C THR A 576 8.23 19.42 -34.10
N SER A 577 9.45 18.99 -33.79
CA SER A 577 9.85 18.62 -32.43
C SER A 577 10.15 19.87 -31.60
N PRO A 578 9.89 19.82 -30.28
CA PRO A 578 10.14 20.97 -29.40
C PRO A 578 11.62 21.29 -29.27
N THR A 579 11.91 22.58 -29.09
CA THR A 579 13.16 23.02 -28.46
C THR A 579 12.88 23.24 -26.98
N GLY A 580 13.72 22.68 -26.11
CA GLY A 580 13.35 22.47 -24.69
C GLY A 580 13.74 23.55 -23.71
N ASP A 581 12.98 23.64 -22.62
CA ASP A 581 13.40 24.22 -21.32
C ASP A 581 13.85 23.10 -20.36
N ILE A 582 13.05 22.04 -20.15
CA ILE A 582 13.43 20.87 -19.32
C ILE A 582 12.64 19.61 -19.68
N CYS A 583 13.30 18.45 -19.67
CA CYS A 583 12.67 17.13 -19.70
C CYS A 583 13.53 16.17 -18.89
N ALA A 584 13.20 15.95 -17.62
CA ALA A 584 14.04 15.21 -16.67
C ALA A 584 13.20 14.60 -15.55
N ASP A 585 13.75 13.65 -14.80
CA ASP A 585 13.16 13.17 -13.54
C ASP A 585 11.73 12.63 -13.68
N ASN A 586 11.45 11.87 -14.74
CA ASN A 586 10.15 11.23 -14.95
C ASN A 586 10.23 9.73 -14.68
N LEU A 587 9.51 9.25 -13.67
CA LEU A 587 9.55 7.87 -13.21
C LEU A 587 8.58 6.98 -13.97
N LEU A 588 9.02 5.76 -14.23
CA LEU A 588 8.20 4.71 -14.84
C LEU A 588 8.28 3.44 -14.00
N TYR A 589 7.16 2.99 -13.48
CA TYR A 589 7.00 1.65 -12.93
C TYR A 589 6.04 0.84 -13.80
N LYS A 590 6.49 -0.32 -14.28
CA LYS A 590 5.67 -1.21 -15.10
C LYS A 590 6.02 -2.68 -14.89
N THR A 591 5.01 -3.55 -14.95
CA THR A 591 5.20 -5.02 -14.97
C THR A 591 5.24 -5.60 -16.40
N MET A 592 4.64 -4.92 -17.38
CA MET A 592 4.64 -5.33 -18.79
C MET A 592 6.03 -5.23 -19.45
N THR A 593 6.25 -6.04 -20.49
CA THR A 593 7.52 -6.09 -21.24
C THR A 593 7.65 -5.02 -22.33
N TYR A 594 6.53 -4.44 -22.80
CA TYR A 594 6.54 -3.44 -23.86
C TYR A 594 7.29 -2.16 -23.47
N ASN A 595 7.84 -1.49 -24.48
CA ASN A 595 8.64 -0.28 -24.30
C ASN A 595 7.75 0.93 -24.05
N TRP A 596 8.15 1.77 -23.11
CA TRP A 596 7.61 3.10 -22.91
C TRP A 596 8.68 4.10 -23.28
N GLN A 597 8.33 5.10 -24.07
CA GLN A 597 9.27 6.12 -24.56
C GLN A 597 8.74 7.51 -24.22
N MET A 598 9.62 8.39 -23.75
CA MET A 598 9.26 9.79 -23.55
C MET A 598 8.88 10.43 -24.88
N PHE A 599 9.68 10.22 -25.92
CA PHE A 599 9.40 10.68 -27.28
C PHE A 599 9.29 9.54 -28.28
N TYR A 600 8.36 9.67 -29.23
CA TYR A 600 8.15 8.67 -30.28
C TYR A 600 9.47 8.33 -31.00
N GLY A 601 9.78 7.03 -31.08
CA GLY A 601 10.99 6.54 -31.74
C GLY A 601 12.25 6.61 -30.88
N GLY A 602 12.13 6.95 -29.59
CA GLY A 602 13.26 7.00 -28.65
C GLY A 602 14.27 8.11 -28.98
N LYS A 603 13.83 9.16 -29.68
CA LYS A 603 14.67 10.28 -30.09
C LYS A 603 14.32 11.49 -29.24
N LEU A 604 15.21 11.80 -28.31
CA LEU A 604 15.07 12.97 -27.46
C LEU A 604 15.25 14.26 -28.29
N PRO A 605 14.38 15.26 -28.11
CA PRO A 605 14.26 16.38 -29.05
C PRO A 605 15.30 17.50 -28.87
N PHE A 606 16.00 17.54 -27.72
CA PHE A 606 17.02 18.55 -27.42
C PHE A 606 18.07 18.01 -26.43
N GLU A 607 19.23 18.69 -26.35
CA GLU A 607 20.31 18.34 -25.41
C GLU A 607 19.86 18.48 -23.95
N GLY A 608 20.18 17.49 -23.12
CA GLY A 608 19.77 17.46 -21.71
C GLY A 608 18.34 16.96 -21.47
N ALA A 609 17.56 16.67 -22.50
CA ALA A 609 16.34 15.87 -22.34
C ALA A 609 16.70 14.44 -21.91
N GLU A 610 15.88 13.85 -21.05
CA GLU A 610 16.04 12.50 -20.53
C GLU A 610 14.89 11.59 -20.96
N GLU A 611 15.17 10.29 -21.06
CA GLU A 611 14.14 9.26 -21.20
C GLU A 611 13.46 8.98 -19.84
N LEU A 612 12.37 8.20 -19.87
CA LEU A 612 11.71 7.72 -18.66
C LEU A 612 12.66 6.87 -17.80
N LYS A 613 12.75 7.19 -16.51
CA LYS A 613 13.53 6.44 -15.52
C LYS A 613 12.74 5.24 -15.03
N ALA A 614 13.05 4.07 -15.59
CA ALA A 614 12.43 2.80 -15.18
C ALA A 614 12.84 2.42 -13.74
N LEU A 615 11.85 2.13 -12.91
CA LEU A 615 12.01 1.64 -11.55
C LEU A 615 11.91 0.12 -11.50
N THR A 616 12.70 -0.49 -10.63
CA THR A 616 12.68 -1.94 -10.36
C THR A 616 11.76 -2.32 -9.21
N SER A 617 11.41 -1.37 -8.35
CA SER A 617 10.49 -1.51 -7.22
C SER A 617 9.33 -0.54 -7.35
N ASN A 618 8.20 -0.88 -6.73
CA ASN A 618 7.02 -0.03 -6.78
C ASN A 618 7.25 1.24 -5.94
N PRO A 619 7.15 2.45 -6.51
CA PRO A 619 7.45 3.69 -5.79
C PRO A 619 6.48 3.99 -4.64
N PHE A 620 5.36 3.27 -4.56
CA PHE A 620 4.36 3.41 -3.51
C PHE A 620 4.53 2.38 -2.37
N ASP A 621 5.49 1.46 -2.46
CA ASP A 621 5.78 0.52 -1.37
C ASP A 621 6.35 1.31 -0.18
N GLY A 622 5.66 1.24 0.97
CA GLY A 622 5.96 2.08 2.15
C GLY A 622 5.36 3.50 2.08
N GLY A 623 4.62 3.83 1.02
CA GLY A 623 3.75 5.00 0.91
C GLY A 623 2.26 4.62 0.92
N THR A 624 1.42 5.42 0.27
CA THR A 624 -0.02 5.18 0.15
C THR A 624 -0.40 4.83 -1.28
N PHE A 625 -1.12 3.72 -1.46
CA PHE A 625 -1.70 3.33 -2.75
C PHE A 625 -3.18 2.97 -2.57
N ASP A 626 -4.06 3.94 -2.79
CA ASP A 626 -5.52 3.76 -2.76
C ASP A 626 -6.08 4.05 -4.16
N LEU A 627 -6.21 2.96 -4.92
CA LEU A 627 -6.73 2.98 -6.28
C LEU A 627 -8.20 3.37 -6.37
N ALA A 628 -9.00 3.09 -5.34
CA ALA A 628 -10.45 3.31 -5.37
C ALA A 628 -10.79 4.80 -5.28
N ASN A 629 -10.06 5.51 -4.41
CA ASN A 629 -10.23 6.93 -4.15
C ASN A 629 -9.29 7.82 -4.96
N GLY A 630 -8.29 7.23 -5.63
CA GLY A 630 -7.32 7.97 -6.44
C GLY A 630 -6.27 8.68 -5.59
N ILE A 631 -5.85 8.07 -4.49
CA ILE A 631 -4.88 8.63 -3.56
C ILE A 631 -3.57 7.85 -3.71
N PHE A 632 -2.52 8.52 -4.15
CA PHE A 632 -1.22 7.92 -4.41
C PHE A 632 -0.13 8.81 -3.83
N VAL A 633 0.54 8.33 -2.80
CA VAL A 633 1.62 9.03 -2.10
C VAL A 633 2.85 8.15 -2.20
N PRO A 634 3.89 8.56 -2.95
CA PRO A 634 5.12 7.79 -3.03
C PRO A 634 5.77 7.63 -1.66
N ASN A 635 6.66 6.64 -1.53
CA ASN A 635 7.49 6.52 -0.35
C ASN A 635 8.50 7.68 -0.25
N ALA A 636 9.23 7.74 0.86
CA ALA A 636 10.18 8.83 1.15
C ALA A 636 11.28 9.01 0.09
N GLU A 637 11.69 7.95 -0.61
CA GLU A 637 12.71 8.04 -1.69
C GLU A 637 12.19 8.84 -2.89
N TYR A 638 10.88 8.74 -3.18
CA TYR A 638 10.24 9.34 -4.35
C TYR A 638 9.27 10.46 -4.00
N ALA A 639 9.38 11.06 -2.81
CA ALA A 639 8.45 12.08 -2.31
C ALA A 639 8.36 13.35 -3.19
N GLU A 640 9.39 13.65 -3.99
CA GLU A 640 9.42 14.82 -4.90
C GLU A 640 8.72 14.58 -6.26
N TYR A 641 8.23 13.35 -6.49
CA TYR A 641 7.65 12.92 -7.76
C TYR A 641 6.13 12.73 -7.66
N GLY A 642 5.46 12.88 -8.80
CA GLY A 642 4.03 12.73 -8.91
C GLY A 642 3.26 13.90 -8.29
N ALA A 643 1.96 13.72 -8.19
CA ALA A 643 1.05 14.68 -7.60
C ALA A 643 1.14 14.67 -6.08
N THR A 644 1.27 15.87 -5.52
CA THR A 644 1.09 16.17 -4.10
C THR A 644 -0.40 16.39 -3.86
N ASN A 645 -1.14 15.29 -3.68
CA ASN A 645 -2.56 15.36 -3.34
C ASN A 645 -2.79 15.92 -1.93
#